data_AF-A0AAY4A2Q2-F1
#
_entry.id   AF-A0AAY4A2Q2-F1
#
_cell.length_a   1.000
_cell.length_b   1.000
_cell.length_c   1.000
_cell.angle_alpha   90.00
_cell.angle_beta   90.00
_cell.angle_gamma   90.00
#
_symmetry.space_group_name_H-M   'P 1'
#
loop_
_entity.id
_entity.type
_entity.pdbx_description
1 polymer ?
#
loop_
_entity_poly.entity_id
_entity_poly.type
_entity_poly.pdbx_seq_one_letter_code
_entity_poly.pdbx_strand_id
1 'polypeptide(L)'
;MQSQIITTLANKNEELHNFIETLSHSLAGLQVNTTQVVSDLEEEFDTMFSILDEMKESMTNTIKQEQARKSHELQNQLTQSTNALESAEELLEFANNALDIRDEEEFAKAARQIKDRVTMAPAFRLTMKPKATDNMTHLMVDFSQERQILQNLKFLPVPRAPEIDVQDCLVVDNTVTVSWKMPVEDSKIDHYILEFRKSNHEGLPRVKDEHSWEVVDSIKTTEYSLTGLNFDSKFMNFRVRACNKAAAGEYSDPVTLETRAFNFSFDSTSSHLNLKVDDRSVEWDPQGGKGLESKIKGKENKGRLVGSCCCRSGTPSPKRVSATRSPAVRGGRDRFTGESYTVLGDTSIDYGQHYWEVKALKDGKSYSIGVAFKNLGKFDQLGKTNTSWCIHINNWLQNSFAAKHNNKAKTLEVIVPDRIGIYCDMDGGQLSFYNAENKQLLHTFKTKFSQPVVPAFMVWCGGLTLSTGLQVPSAVKSLQKTENGVGGSNSSINNLPCALMPRINKTVVLGLLIAASSIFLLFQLYYYRQYLSKHLVKKFLGLVHKFNLPVFLVDTASLNLLSQDVFLLKESKLNQPHCSFLCTHREFTTFALLGNLWKYDARLLDAAEERGLELLEIRGKDPRLVSMDDLSGKEIPLHFLFRLSNRVVHLVILYERSGNYLWHGPLRLKPGMDRKFAPFRKLDFGRYAGSYDRPQLLLTTLDGLDVRIPRNFSQFLSEHSQARFLEYVFPRFSLCWTELMELRVRVPCQTLDYVKANYGSDWNVPVKAWDWKSSPPNVQENGVWPVREWDEVIQVY
;
A
#
# COMPACT_ATOMS: atom_id res chain seq x y z
N MET A 1 -7.33 -25.36 -57.91
CA MET A 1 -6.22 -25.58 -56.96
C MET A 1 -5.22 -24.41 -56.97
N GLN A 2 -4.55 -24.10 -58.08
CA GLN A 2 -3.63 -22.93 -58.17
C GLN A 2 -4.30 -21.58 -57.86
N SER A 3 -5.52 -21.34 -58.36
CA SER A 3 -6.28 -20.10 -58.06
C SER A 3 -6.63 -19.94 -56.57
N GLN A 4 -6.97 -21.01 -55.85
CA GLN A 4 -7.22 -20.95 -54.39
C GLN A 4 -5.95 -20.64 -53.59
N ILE A 5 -4.80 -21.17 -54.01
CA ILE A 5 -3.50 -20.85 -53.40
C ILE A 5 -3.17 -19.38 -53.60
N ILE A 6 -3.38 -18.86 -54.81
CA ILE A 6 -3.17 -17.43 -55.14
C ILE A 6 -4.08 -16.53 -54.29
N THR A 7 -5.37 -16.85 -54.17
CA THR A 7 -6.31 -16.07 -53.34
C THR A 7 -5.93 -16.10 -51.85
N THR A 8 -5.52 -17.26 -51.33
CA THR A 8 -5.08 -17.39 -49.93
C THR A 8 -3.82 -16.58 -49.67
N LEU A 9 -2.86 -16.59 -50.61
CA LEU A 9 -1.63 -15.81 -50.53
C LEU A 9 -1.91 -14.31 -50.63
N ALA A 10 -2.86 -13.90 -51.48
CA ALA A 10 -3.29 -12.51 -51.61
C ALA A 10 -3.93 -11.99 -50.31
N ASN A 11 -4.85 -12.74 -49.70
CA ASN A 11 -5.46 -12.38 -48.43
C ASN A 11 -4.42 -12.29 -47.30
N LYS A 12 -3.44 -13.21 -47.28
CA LYS A 12 -2.34 -13.15 -46.29
C LYS A 12 -1.42 -11.97 -46.52
N ASN A 13 -1.16 -11.58 -47.77
CA ASN A 13 -0.41 -10.37 -48.08
C ASN A 13 -1.16 -9.11 -47.60
N GLU A 14 -2.48 -9.06 -47.79
CA GLU A 14 -3.32 -7.95 -47.30
C GLU A 14 -3.31 -7.85 -45.76
N GLU A 15 -3.46 -8.99 -45.06
CA GLU A 15 -3.32 -9.05 -43.60
C GLU A 15 -1.94 -8.55 -43.13
N LEU A 16 -0.86 -8.95 -43.84
CA LEU A 16 0.50 -8.50 -43.53
C LEU A 16 0.69 -7.00 -43.78
N HIS A 17 0.12 -6.46 -44.86
CA HIS A 17 0.15 -5.03 -45.13
C HIS A 17 -0.58 -4.23 -44.04
N ASN A 18 -1.78 -4.65 -43.64
CA ASN A 18 -2.52 -4.02 -42.56
C ASN A 18 -1.79 -4.11 -41.21
N PHE A 19 -1.13 -5.24 -40.93
CA PHE A 19 -0.32 -5.41 -39.74
C PHE A 19 0.91 -4.48 -39.74
N ILE A 20 1.59 -4.34 -40.88
CA ILE A 20 2.72 -3.41 -41.05
C ILE A 20 2.28 -1.95 -40.87
N GLU A 21 1.10 -1.59 -41.38
CA GLU A 21 0.54 -0.25 -41.17
C GLU A 21 0.22 0.00 -39.69
N THR A 22 -0.37 -0.99 -39.01
CA THR A 22 -0.62 -0.94 -37.56
C THR A 22 0.68 -0.75 -36.77
N LEU A 23 1.72 -1.52 -37.10
CA LEU A 23 3.04 -1.39 -36.47
C LEU A 23 3.68 -0.02 -36.73
N SER A 24 3.57 0.49 -37.95
CA SER A 24 4.06 1.83 -38.32
C SER A 24 3.36 2.92 -37.50
N HIS A 25 2.04 2.82 -37.35
CA HIS A 25 1.25 3.74 -36.54
C HIS A 25 1.62 3.67 -35.06
N SER A 26 1.76 2.45 -34.50
CA SER A 26 2.21 2.26 -33.11
C SER A 26 3.62 2.80 -32.88
N LEU A 27 4.53 2.66 -33.85
CA LEU A 27 5.89 3.20 -33.76
C LEU A 27 5.89 4.73 -33.77
N ALA A 28 5.10 5.36 -34.64
CA ALA A 28 4.95 6.82 -34.66
C ALA A 28 4.34 7.33 -33.35
N GLY A 29 3.32 6.65 -32.82
CA GLY A 29 2.74 6.96 -31.52
C GLY A 29 3.75 6.84 -30.37
N LEU A 30 4.60 5.81 -30.39
CA LEU A 30 5.67 5.66 -29.39
C LEU A 30 6.69 6.81 -29.45
N GLN A 31 7.06 7.27 -30.64
CA GLN A 31 7.97 8.40 -30.81
C GLN A 31 7.40 9.68 -30.19
N VAL A 32 6.13 10.01 -30.50
CA VAL A 32 5.45 11.19 -29.94
C VAL A 32 5.32 11.09 -28.41
N ASN A 33 4.91 9.93 -27.90
CA ASN A 33 4.80 9.71 -26.46
C ASN A 33 6.16 9.83 -25.76
N THR A 34 7.22 9.32 -26.37
CA THR A 34 8.58 9.42 -25.82
C THR A 34 9.03 10.88 -25.73
N THR A 35 8.79 11.68 -26.78
CA THR A 35 9.12 13.10 -26.75
C THR A 35 8.33 13.86 -25.69
N GLN A 36 7.05 13.52 -25.48
CA GLN A 36 6.23 14.13 -24.44
C GLN A 36 6.77 13.81 -23.04
N VAL A 37 7.06 12.53 -22.74
CA VAL A 37 7.55 12.11 -21.41
C VAL A 37 8.90 12.75 -21.08
N VAL A 38 9.76 12.96 -22.07
CA VAL A 38 11.03 13.70 -21.87
C VAL A 38 10.75 15.17 -21.54
N SER A 39 9.85 15.82 -22.28
CA SER A 39 9.45 17.21 -22.02
C SER A 39 8.86 17.39 -20.62
N ASP A 40 7.97 16.49 -20.20
CA ASP A 40 7.35 16.54 -18.86
C ASP A 40 8.40 16.36 -17.75
N LEU A 41 9.40 15.50 -17.99
CA LEU A 41 10.51 15.30 -17.04
C LEU A 41 11.38 16.56 -16.92
N GLU A 42 11.68 17.22 -18.04
CA GLU A 42 12.44 18.47 -18.05
C GLU A 42 11.71 19.58 -17.28
N GLU A 43 10.39 19.71 -17.46
CA GLU A 43 9.56 20.68 -16.72
C GLU A 43 9.58 20.43 -15.20
N GLU A 44 9.48 19.17 -14.76
CA GLU A 44 9.58 18.81 -13.32
C GLU A 44 10.98 19.12 -12.75
N PHE A 45 12.06 18.99 -13.51
CA PHE A 45 13.38 19.42 -13.07
C PHE A 45 13.50 20.94 -12.99
N ASP A 46 12.98 21.66 -13.97
CA ASP A 46 13.01 23.13 -14.00
C ASP A 46 12.27 23.74 -12.81
N THR A 47 11.10 23.18 -12.45
CA THR A 47 10.36 23.60 -11.25
C THR A 47 11.18 23.35 -9.98
N MET A 48 11.86 22.21 -9.85
CA MET A 48 12.71 21.91 -8.70
C MET A 48 13.93 22.83 -8.63
N PHE A 49 14.54 23.20 -9.76
CA PHE A 49 15.63 24.17 -9.81
C PHE A 49 15.18 25.56 -9.36
N SER A 50 13.98 26.02 -9.79
CA SER A 50 13.42 27.30 -9.36
C SER A 50 13.27 27.37 -7.83
N ILE A 51 12.73 26.32 -7.21
CA ILE A 51 12.55 26.24 -5.76
C ILE A 51 13.90 26.29 -5.02
N LEU A 52 14.91 25.59 -5.54
CA LEU A 52 16.25 25.58 -4.94
C LEU A 52 16.93 26.94 -5.04
N ASP A 53 16.75 27.67 -6.14
CA ASP A 53 17.33 29.01 -6.30
C ASP A 53 16.62 30.04 -5.40
N GLU A 54 15.29 29.99 -5.29
CA GLU A 54 14.53 30.80 -4.33
C GLU A 54 14.97 30.54 -2.88
N MET A 55 15.17 29.27 -2.50
CA MET A 55 15.65 28.89 -1.17
C MET A 55 17.06 29.43 -0.91
N LYS A 56 17.95 29.31 -1.89
CA LYS A 56 19.33 29.81 -1.82
C LYS A 56 19.35 31.34 -1.67
N GLU A 57 18.55 32.06 -2.43
CA GLU A 57 18.45 33.51 -2.34
C GLU A 57 17.94 33.94 -0.95
N SER A 58 16.87 33.31 -0.47
CA SER A 58 16.30 33.55 0.86
C SER A 58 17.34 33.36 1.98
N MET A 59 18.03 32.21 2.01
CA MET A 59 19.05 31.91 3.03
C MET A 59 20.25 32.88 2.96
N THR A 60 20.68 33.24 1.75
CA THR A 60 21.78 34.19 1.54
C THR A 60 21.40 35.58 2.07
N ASN A 61 20.16 36.00 1.86
CA ASN A 61 19.65 37.27 2.35
C ASN A 61 19.59 37.30 3.88
N THR A 62 19.19 36.21 4.55
CA THR A 62 19.25 36.10 6.02
C THR A 62 20.67 36.26 6.56
N ILE A 63 21.66 35.61 5.93
CA ILE A 63 23.07 35.73 6.35
C ILE A 63 23.57 37.16 6.18
N LYS A 64 23.28 37.80 5.04
CA LYS A 64 23.67 39.20 4.78
C LYS A 64 23.03 40.17 5.78
N GLN A 65 21.75 39.98 6.12
CA GLN A 65 21.06 40.81 7.10
C GLN A 65 21.67 40.66 8.50
N GLU A 66 21.97 39.44 8.93
CA GLU A 66 22.57 39.19 10.25
C GLU A 66 24.01 39.72 10.33
N GLN A 67 24.79 39.57 9.24
CA GLN A 67 26.11 40.21 9.12
C GLN A 67 25.98 41.73 9.26
N ALA A 68 25.10 42.37 8.50
CA ALA A 68 24.92 43.82 8.54
C ALA A 68 24.49 44.30 9.93
N ARG A 69 23.58 43.59 10.60
CA ARG A 69 23.11 43.89 11.96
C ARG A 69 24.24 43.83 12.98
N LYS A 70 25.02 42.75 12.99
CA LYS A 70 26.16 42.58 13.91
C LYS A 70 27.28 43.60 13.64
N SER A 71 27.62 43.82 12.38
CA SER A 71 28.62 44.82 11.98
C SER A 71 28.19 46.22 12.40
N HIS A 72 26.90 46.58 12.24
CA HIS A 72 26.39 47.88 12.68
C HIS A 72 26.48 48.07 14.19
N GLU A 73 26.11 47.06 14.99
CA GLU A 73 26.19 47.14 16.45
C GLU A 73 27.65 47.29 16.94
N LEU A 74 28.58 46.53 16.37
CA LEU A 74 30.00 46.63 16.69
C LEU A 74 30.59 47.97 16.26
N GLN A 75 30.23 48.48 15.07
CA GLN A 75 30.69 49.77 14.59
C GLN A 75 30.18 50.91 15.48
N ASN A 76 28.91 50.85 15.92
CA ASN A 76 28.36 51.83 16.84
C ASN A 76 29.06 51.79 18.20
N GLN A 77 29.32 50.60 18.75
CA GLN A 77 30.05 50.46 20.01
C GLN A 77 31.50 50.95 19.89
N LEU A 78 32.16 50.70 18.75
CA LEU A 78 33.50 51.19 18.46
C LEU A 78 33.52 52.73 18.49
N THR A 79 32.64 53.39 17.73
CA THR A 79 32.54 54.85 17.71
C THR A 79 32.27 55.43 19.11
N GLN A 80 31.36 54.83 19.89
CA GLN A 80 31.08 55.27 21.25
C GLN A 80 32.30 55.12 22.19
N SER A 81 33.04 54.02 22.04
CA SER A 81 34.23 53.75 22.85
C SER A 81 35.38 54.68 22.49
N THR A 82 35.59 54.96 21.19
CA THR A 82 36.58 55.93 20.72
C THR A 82 36.30 57.33 21.24
N ASN A 83 35.05 57.81 21.13
CA ASN A 83 34.68 59.15 21.62
C ASN A 83 34.82 59.27 23.15
N ALA A 84 34.50 58.19 23.89
CA ALA A 84 34.65 58.18 25.34
C ALA A 84 36.11 58.11 25.78
N LEU A 85 36.97 57.43 25.02
CA LEU A 85 38.40 57.38 25.25
C LEU A 85 39.02 58.77 25.02
N GLU A 86 38.73 59.42 23.89
CA GLU A 86 39.18 60.79 23.58
C GLU A 86 38.77 61.78 24.68
N SER A 87 37.51 61.73 25.13
CA SER A 87 37.03 62.58 26.23
C SER A 87 37.73 62.30 27.57
N ALA A 88 38.12 61.05 27.84
CA ALA A 88 38.85 60.68 29.05
C ALA A 88 40.32 61.12 28.99
N GLU A 89 40.94 61.03 27.81
CA GLU A 89 42.30 61.52 27.54
C GLU A 89 42.37 63.04 27.73
N GLU A 90 41.42 63.80 27.16
CA GLU A 90 41.33 65.26 27.36
C GLU A 90 41.17 65.63 28.85
N LEU A 91 40.36 64.89 29.59
CA LEU A 91 40.13 65.14 31.01
C LEU A 91 41.37 64.80 31.85
N LEU A 92 42.09 63.74 31.49
CA LEU A 92 43.34 63.36 32.11
C LEU A 92 44.42 64.42 31.88
N GLU A 93 44.52 64.94 30.66
CA GLU A 93 45.42 66.04 30.32
C GLU A 93 45.08 67.31 31.11
N PHE A 94 43.80 67.69 31.19
CA PHE A 94 43.36 68.82 32.01
C PHE A 94 43.69 68.63 33.50
N ALA A 95 43.52 67.42 34.04
CA ALA A 95 43.85 67.12 35.42
C ALA A 95 45.36 67.18 35.69
N ASN A 96 46.19 66.71 34.76
CA ASN A 96 47.66 66.80 34.87
C ASN A 96 48.11 68.26 34.85
N ASN A 97 47.60 69.08 33.94
CA ASN A 97 47.93 70.50 33.86
C ASN A 97 47.48 71.27 35.12
N ALA A 98 46.40 70.86 35.78
CA ALA A 98 45.93 71.47 37.01
C ALA A 98 46.87 71.25 38.21
N LEU A 99 47.73 70.21 38.17
CA LEU A 99 48.72 69.94 39.24
C LEU A 99 49.82 71.02 39.31
N ASP A 100 50.03 71.78 38.23
CA ASP A 100 51.04 72.83 38.15
C ASP A 100 50.53 74.22 38.60
N ILE A 101 49.24 74.34 38.95
CA ILE A 101 48.62 75.59 39.43
C ILE A 101 49.13 75.89 40.84
N ARG A 102 49.71 77.09 41.03
CA ARG A 102 50.29 77.54 42.31
C ARG A 102 49.33 78.37 43.17
N ASP A 103 48.27 78.89 42.58
CA ASP A 103 47.23 79.68 43.25
C ASP A 103 46.15 78.76 43.85
N GLU A 104 45.87 78.94 45.14
CA GLU A 104 44.99 78.05 45.91
C GLU A 104 43.52 78.16 45.50
N GLU A 105 43.06 79.34 45.07
CA GLU A 105 41.68 79.57 44.66
C GLU A 105 41.42 79.03 43.24
N GLU A 106 42.36 79.25 42.32
CA GLU A 106 42.31 78.68 40.97
C GLU A 106 42.43 77.15 40.98
N PHE A 107 43.31 76.59 41.82
CA PHE A 107 43.42 75.14 42.00
C PHE A 107 42.12 74.55 42.55
N ALA A 108 41.52 75.17 43.57
CA ALA A 108 40.24 74.72 44.12
C ALA A 108 39.08 74.82 43.10
N LYS A 109 39.16 75.74 42.13
CA LYS A 109 38.21 75.83 41.01
C LYS A 109 38.44 74.73 39.97
N ALA A 110 39.69 74.47 39.58
CA ALA A 110 40.06 73.39 38.66
C ALA A 110 39.71 72.00 39.24
N ALA A 111 40.02 71.77 40.53
CA ALA A 111 39.71 70.53 41.24
C ALA A 111 38.19 70.25 41.31
N ARG A 112 37.35 71.28 41.50
CA ARG A 112 35.89 71.15 41.42
C ARG A 112 35.43 70.75 40.02
N GLN A 113 35.96 71.40 38.98
CA GLN A 113 35.63 71.06 37.59
C GLN A 113 36.07 69.64 37.22
N ILE A 114 37.24 69.18 37.67
CA ILE A 114 37.70 67.79 37.47
C ILE A 114 36.75 66.83 38.17
N LYS A 115 36.41 67.08 39.44
CA LYS A 115 35.46 66.25 40.20
C LYS A 115 34.12 66.11 39.46
N ASP A 116 33.58 67.21 38.93
CA ASP A 116 32.30 67.21 38.23
C ASP A 116 32.39 66.51 36.86
N ARG A 117 33.51 66.67 36.13
CA ARG A 117 33.72 66.01 34.83
C ARG A 117 34.02 64.52 34.96
N VAL A 118 34.79 64.10 35.97
CA VAL A 118 35.14 62.69 36.23
C VAL A 118 33.89 61.89 36.61
N THR A 119 33.04 62.44 37.47
CA THR A 119 31.82 61.76 37.91
C THR A 119 30.79 61.55 36.80
N MET A 120 30.87 62.38 35.75
CA MET A 120 29.99 62.31 34.58
C MET A 120 30.65 61.72 33.32
N ALA A 121 31.92 61.32 33.40
CA ALA A 121 32.67 60.87 32.24
C ALA A 121 32.07 59.59 31.62
N PRO A 122 31.81 59.56 30.30
CA PRO A 122 31.24 58.41 29.61
C PRO A 122 32.07 57.12 29.77
N ALA A 123 33.39 57.24 29.87
CA ALA A 123 34.32 56.13 29.99
C ALA A 123 34.02 55.19 31.17
N PHE A 124 33.54 55.72 32.31
CA PHE A 124 33.23 54.90 33.49
C PHE A 124 31.87 54.20 33.42
N ARG A 125 31.06 54.49 32.40
CA ARG A 125 29.72 53.91 32.20
C ARG A 125 29.66 52.93 31.02
N LEU A 126 30.74 52.78 30.27
CA LEU A 126 30.82 51.87 29.13
C LEU A 126 31.10 50.42 29.58
N THR A 127 30.53 49.47 28.83
CA THR A 127 30.77 48.04 29.03
C THR A 127 31.93 47.58 28.14
N MET A 128 32.94 46.95 28.75
CA MET A 128 34.14 46.43 28.05
C MET A 128 33.94 45.09 27.33
N LYS A 129 32.68 44.65 27.16
CA LYS A 129 32.33 43.42 26.43
C LYS A 129 31.74 43.78 25.07
N PRO A 130 32.15 43.10 23.98
CA PRO A 130 31.52 43.27 22.68
C PRO A 130 30.02 42.98 22.75
N LYS A 131 29.20 43.88 22.20
CA LYS A 131 27.73 43.74 22.17
C LYS A 131 27.24 42.71 21.15
N ALA A 132 28.08 42.29 20.21
CA ALA A 132 27.79 41.21 19.28
C ALA A 132 28.98 40.25 19.16
N THR A 133 28.68 38.98 18.87
CA THR A 133 29.68 37.94 18.61
C THR A 133 29.99 37.84 17.11
N ASP A 134 31.22 37.47 16.79
CA ASP A 134 31.69 37.14 15.44
C ASP A 134 31.17 35.79 14.92
N ASN A 135 30.65 34.94 15.82
CA ASN A 135 30.16 33.60 15.47
C ASN A 135 28.91 33.62 14.58
N MET A 136 29.00 33.00 13.40
CA MET A 136 27.89 32.82 12.43
C MET A 136 27.47 31.35 12.24
N THR A 137 28.05 30.41 13.01
CA THR A 137 27.85 28.96 12.83
C THR A 137 26.41 28.48 13.01
N HIS A 138 25.57 29.22 13.73
CA HIS A 138 24.14 28.93 13.88
C HIS A 138 23.33 29.04 12.58
N LEU A 139 23.90 29.63 11.52
CA LEU A 139 23.33 29.70 10.17
C LEU A 139 23.92 28.65 9.22
N MET A 140 24.76 27.73 9.70
CA MET A 140 25.26 26.63 8.87
C MET A 140 24.12 25.70 8.47
N VAL A 141 24.11 25.31 7.20
CA VAL A 141 23.07 24.45 6.62
C VAL A 141 23.65 23.07 6.33
N ASP A 142 22.88 22.03 6.64
CA ASP A 142 23.18 20.65 6.29
C ASP A 142 22.11 20.13 5.31
N PHE A 143 22.52 19.86 4.07
CA PHE A 143 21.66 19.30 3.01
C PHE A 143 21.80 17.78 2.87
N SER A 144 22.35 17.08 3.87
CA SER A 144 22.62 15.64 3.77
C SER A 144 21.34 14.82 3.58
N GLN A 145 20.23 15.23 4.21
CA GLN A 145 18.94 14.55 4.08
C GLN A 145 18.33 14.75 2.68
N GLU A 146 18.30 15.99 2.20
CA GLU A 146 17.75 16.37 0.89
C GLU A 146 18.54 15.73 -0.24
N ARG A 147 19.88 15.73 -0.14
CA ARG A 147 20.75 15.05 -1.11
C ARG A 147 20.47 13.55 -1.17
N GLN A 148 20.22 12.92 -0.02
CA GLN A 148 19.87 11.50 0.03
C GLN A 148 18.49 11.22 -0.61
N ILE A 149 17.54 12.14 -0.48
CA ILE A 149 16.22 12.05 -1.13
C ILE A 149 16.39 12.16 -2.65
N LEU A 150 17.12 13.15 -3.14
CA LEU A 150 17.38 13.36 -4.58
C LEU A 150 18.10 12.15 -5.22
N GLN A 151 19.09 11.57 -4.54
CA GLN A 151 19.81 10.37 -5.02
C GLN A 151 18.94 9.10 -5.07
N ASN A 152 17.84 9.09 -4.32
CA ASN A 152 16.92 7.95 -4.25
C ASN A 152 15.69 8.11 -5.16
N LEU A 153 15.57 9.22 -5.90
CA LEU A 153 14.51 9.41 -6.89
C LEU A 153 14.60 8.34 -7.99
N LYS A 154 13.45 7.77 -8.33
CA LYS A 154 13.26 6.79 -9.39
C LYS A 154 11.97 7.10 -10.13
N PHE A 155 11.87 6.64 -11.37
CA PHE A 155 10.59 6.57 -12.08
C PHE A 155 9.56 5.80 -11.25
N LEU A 156 8.30 6.25 -11.33
CA LEU A 156 7.20 5.58 -10.67
C LEU A 156 7.00 4.19 -11.30
N PRO A 157 6.92 3.12 -10.51
CA PRO A 157 6.60 1.80 -11.05
C PRO A 157 5.17 1.83 -11.60
N VAL A 158 4.89 1.05 -12.65
CA VAL A 158 3.51 0.87 -13.12
C VAL A 158 2.71 0.19 -12.00
N PRO A 159 1.57 0.74 -11.56
CA PRO A 159 0.78 0.13 -10.50
C PRO A 159 0.36 -1.29 -10.89
N ARG A 160 0.35 -2.21 -9.93
CA ARG A 160 -0.18 -3.56 -10.15
C ARG A 160 -1.70 -3.53 -10.31
N ALA A 161 -2.25 -4.56 -10.95
CA ALA A 161 -3.70 -4.75 -11.04
C ALA A 161 -4.32 -4.88 -9.63
N PRO A 162 -5.36 -4.11 -9.29
CA PRO A 162 -6.11 -4.31 -8.06
C PRO A 162 -6.88 -5.64 -8.08
N GLU A 163 -7.24 -6.15 -6.91
CA GLU A 163 -8.05 -7.35 -6.75
C GLU A 163 -9.43 -6.96 -6.23
N ILE A 164 -10.49 -7.23 -7.01
CA ILE A 164 -11.88 -6.98 -6.59
C ILE A 164 -12.25 -8.00 -5.50
N ASP A 165 -12.69 -7.50 -4.35
CA ASP A 165 -13.16 -8.35 -3.25
C ASP A 165 -14.64 -8.65 -3.43
N VAL A 166 -14.93 -9.79 -4.06
CA VAL A 166 -16.30 -10.22 -4.38
C VAL A 166 -17.16 -10.37 -3.11
N GLN A 167 -16.56 -10.62 -1.94
CA GLN A 167 -17.31 -10.77 -0.69
C GLN A 167 -17.83 -9.43 -0.15
N ASP A 168 -17.10 -8.35 -0.43
CA ASP A 168 -17.46 -6.99 -0.01
C ASP A 168 -18.25 -6.24 -1.09
N CYS A 169 -18.38 -6.81 -2.29
CA CYS A 169 -19.27 -6.30 -3.31
C CYS A 169 -20.75 -6.51 -2.94
N LEU A 170 -21.55 -5.46 -3.07
CA LEU A 170 -22.97 -5.47 -2.68
C LEU A 170 -23.86 -5.06 -3.85
N VAL A 171 -24.92 -5.83 -4.10
CA VAL A 171 -25.98 -5.49 -5.07
C VAL A 171 -27.29 -5.38 -4.32
N VAL A 172 -27.68 -4.14 -3.99
CA VAL A 172 -28.87 -3.87 -3.18
C VAL A 172 -29.51 -2.55 -3.62
N ASP A 173 -30.84 -2.47 -3.57
CA ASP A 173 -31.59 -1.24 -3.88
C ASP A 173 -31.19 -0.58 -5.20
N ASN A 174 -31.03 -1.38 -6.27
CA ASN A 174 -30.61 -0.90 -7.59
C ASN A 174 -29.27 -0.15 -7.57
N THR A 175 -28.45 -0.46 -6.57
CA THR A 175 -27.11 0.07 -6.37
C THR A 175 -26.12 -1.08 -6.38
N VAL A 176 -25.02 -0.90 -7.11
CA VAL A 176 -23.91 -1.85 -7.11
C VAL A 176 -22.71 -1.18 -6.46
N THR A 177 -22.30 -1.70 -5.32
CA THR A 177 -21.06 -1.32 -4.64
C THR A 177 -19.99 -2.33 -5.00
N VAL A 178 -18.90 -1.85 -5.60
CA VAL A 178 -17.73 -2.65 -5.93
C VAL A 178 -16.61 -2.25 -4.98
N SER A 179 -16.02 -3.24 -4.31
CA SER A 179 -14.88 -3.06 -3.41
C SER A 179 -13.67 -3.81 -3.97
N TRP A 180 -12.49 -3.24 -3.81
CA TRP A 180 -11.23 -3.85 -4.23
C TRP A 180 -10.12 -3.55 -3.23
N LYS A 181 -9.01 -4.27 -3.37
CA LYS A 181 -7.81 -4.05 -2.57
C LYS A 181 -6.57 -4.14 -3.44
N MET A 182 -5.50 -3.48 -3.01
CA MET A 182 -4.21 -3.62 -3.66
C MET A 182 -3.47 -4.82 -3.05
N PRO A 183 -2.95 -5.75 -3.87
CA PRO A 183 -2.21 -6.92 -3.37
C PRO A 183 -0.90 -6.54 -2.67
N VAL A 184 -0.38 -5.34 -2.94
CA VAL A 184 0.75 -4.72 -2.26
C VAL A 184 0.34 -3.29 -1.93
N GLU A 185 0.61 -2.82 -0.70
CA GLU A 185 0.36 -1.41 -0.34
C GLU A 185 1.30 -0.49 -1.14
N ASP A 186 0.84 -0.04 -2.32
CA ASP A 186 1.52 0.96 -3.13
C ASP A 186 1.05 2.35 -2.71
N SER A 187 1.92 3.08 -2.00
CA SER A 187 1.60 4.41 -1.49
C SER A 187 1.58 5.51 -2.56
N LYS A 188 1.76 5.17 -3.85
CA LYS A 188 1.86 6.15 -4.95
C LYS A 188 0.71 6.09 -5.95
N ILE A 189 -0.39 5.45 -5.60
CA ILE A 189 -1.62 5.46 -6.40
C ILE A 189 -2.26 6.84 -6.28
N ASP A 190 -2.56 7.45 -7.42
CA ASP A 190 -3.20 8.76 -7.54
C ASP A 190 -4.73 8.62 -7.59
N HIS A 191 -5.23 7.69 -8.42
CA HIS A 191 -6.65 7.39 -8.56
C HIS A 191 -6.88 5.98 -9.15
N TYR A 192 -8.13 5.52 -9.14
CA TYR A 192 -8.59 4.29 -9.78
C TYR A 192 -9.59 4.59 -10.90
N ILE A 193 -9.59 3.69 -11.88
CA ILE A 193 -10.56 3.69 -12.97
C ILE A 193 -11.35 2.40 -12.89
N LEU A 194 -12.66 2.53 -12.67
CA LEU A 194 -13.61 1.43 -12.67
C LEU A 194 -14.32 1.40 -14.02
N GLU A 195 -14.29 0.23 -14.65
CA GLU A 195 -15.07 -0.03 -15.85
C GLU A 195 -16.14 -1.06 -15.59
N PHE A 196 -17.32 -0.82 -16.14
CA PHE A 196 -18.42 -1.75 -16.04
C PHE A 196 -19.20 -1.88 -17.34
N ARG A 197 -19.94 -2.97 -17.48
CA ARG A 197 -20.88 -3.18 -18.58
C ARG A 197 -21.95 -4.20 -18.22
N LYS A 198 -23.08 -4.12 -18.90
CA LYS A 198 -24.19 -5.05 -18.73
C LYS A 198 -24.00 -6.31 -19.58
N SER A 199 -24.46 -7.46 -19.09
CA SER A 199 -24.35 -8.76 -19.77
C SER A 199 -25.53 -9.67 -19.42
N ASN A 200 -25.94 -10.49 -20.38
CA ASN A 200 -26.94 -11.55 -20.17
C ASN A 200 -26.32 -12.94 -19.97
N HIS A 201 -24.99 -13.04 -20.05
CA HIS A 201 -24.24 -14.29 -19.90
C HIS A 201 -23.40 -14.29 -18.63
N GLU A 202 -23.39 -15.44 -17.93
CA GLU A 202 -22.44 -15.70 -16.84
C GLU A 202 -21.06 -15.99 -17.42
N GLY A 203 -20.03 -15.37 -16.82
CA GLY A 203 -18.63 -15.65 -17.10
C GLY A 203 -17.96 -14.73 -18.11
N LEU A 204 -16.72 -15.08 -18.46
CA LEU A 204 -15.86 -14.29 -19.34
C LEU A 204 -16.52 -14.05 -20.71
N PRO A 205 -16.36 -12.85 -21.29
CA PRO A 205 -17.01 -12.46 -22.53
C PRO A 205 -16.69 -13.42 -23.68
N ARG A 206 -17.73 -13.82 -24.43
CA ARG A 206 -17.55 -14.41 -25.76
C ARG A 206 -17.14 -13.29 -26.72
N VAL A 207 -16.21 -13.57 -27.63
CA VAL A 207 -15.54 -12.65 -28.58
C VAL A 207 -16.51 -11.81 -29.46
N LYS A 208 -17.84 -12.03 -29.38
CA LYS A 208 -18.86 -11.36 -30.20
C LYS A 208 -19.73 -10.33 -29.47
N ASP A 209 -19.61 -10.14 -28.15
CA ASP A 209 -20.40 -9.12 -27.45
C ASP A 209 -19.64 -7.78 -27.38
N GLU A 210 -19.90 -6.97 -28.39
CA GLU A 210 -19.29 -5.68 -28.72
C GLU A 210 -19.87 -4.51 -27.88
N HIS A 211 -20.23 -4.74 -26.62
CA HIS A 211 -20.68 -3.65 -25.75
C HIS A 211 -19.47 -2.92 -25.15
N SER A 212 -19.38 -1.61 -25.41
CA SER A 212 -18.35 -0.73 -24.86
C SER A 212 -18.42 -0.69 -23.34
N TRP A 213 -17.26 -0.71 -22.68
CA TRP A 213 -17.16 -0.49 -21.24
C TRP A 213 -17.55 0.95 -20.90
N GLU A 214 -18.43 1.11 -19.92
CA GLU A 214 -18.69 2.40 -19.28
C GLU A 214 -17.59 2.66 -18.26
N VAL A 215 -17.07 3.90 -18.22
CA VAL A 215 -15.88 4.26 -17.46
C VAL A 215 -16.25 5.24 -16.35
N VAL A 216 -15.80 4.93 -15.13
CA VAL A 216 -15.77 5.86 -13.99
C VAL A 216 -14.33 6.10 -13.62
N ASP A 217 -13.91 7.35 -13.67
CA ASP A 217 -12.53 7.78 -13.43
C ASP A 217 -12.44 8.61 -12.14
N SER A 218 -11.21 8.89 -11.70
CA SER A 218 -10.86 9.77 -10.58
C SER A 218 -11.35 9.26 -9.22
N ILE A 219 -11.46 7.93 -9.06
CA ILE A 219 -11.87 7.32 -7.80
C ILE A 219 -10.66 7.31 -6.85
N LYS A 220 -10.78 7.90 -5.66
CA LYS A 220 -9.69 7.98 -4.66
C LYS A 220 -9.77 6.90 -3.58
N THR A 221 -10.91 6.23 -3.48
CA THR A 221 -11.20 5.17 -2.52
C THR A 221 -11.02 3.79 -3.16
N THR A 222 -10.98 2.76 -2.33
CA THR A 222 -10.93 1.36 -2.78
C THR A 222 -12.33 0.73 -2.89
N GLU A 223 -13.36 1.57 -2.85
CA GLU A 223 -14.76 1.19 -3.04
C GLU A 223 -15.47 2.27 -3.86
N TYR A 224 -16.45 1.86 -4.66
CA TYR A 224 -17.31 2.77 -5.41
C TYR A 224 -18.72 2.21 -5.56
N SER A 225 -19.72 3.08 -5.40
CA SER A 225 -21.13 2.70 -5.48
C SER A 225 -21.83 3.37 -6.66
N LEU A 226 -22.28 2.56 -7.62
CA LEU A 226 -23.12 2.96 -8.73
C LEU A 226 -24.58 2.94 -8.30
N THR A 227 -25.20 4.10 -8.14
CA THR A 227 -26.58 4.24 -7.66
C THR A 227 -27.56 4.48 -8.80
N GLY A 228 -28.83 4.13 -8.61
CA GLY A 228 -29.91 4.43 -9.56
C GLY A 228 -29.84 3.62 -10.86
N LEU A 229 -29.22 2.45 -10.82
CA LEU A 229 -29.05 1.60 -12.00
C LEU A 229 -30.37 0.89 -12.36
N ASN A 230 -30.66 0.81 -13.65
CA ASN A 230 -31.71 -0.07 -14.16
C ASN A 230 -31.12 -1.45 -14.46
N PHE A 231 -31.58 -2.48 -13.73
CA PHE A 231 -31.15 -3.87 -13.91
C PHE A 231 -32.00 -4.54 -15.00
N ASP A 232 -31.76 -4.11 -16.23
CA ASP A 232 -32.37 -4.64 -17.44
C ASP A 232 -31.70 -5.92 -17.96
N SER A 233 -30.48 -6.20 -17.48
CA SER A 233 -29.67 -7.37 -17.79
C SER A 233 -29.46 -8.22 -16.54
N LYS A 234 -29.26 -9.53 -16.71
CA LYS A 234 -29.11 -10.46 -15.57
C LYS A 234 -27.78 -10.27 -14.82
N PHE A 235 -26.74 -9.81 -15.51
CA PHE A 235 -25.41 -9.63 -14.94
C PHE A 235 -24.81 -8.29 -15.30
N MET A 236 -23.87 -7.84 -14.47
CA MET A 236 -22.96 -6.77 -14.79
C MET A 236 -21.52 -7.25 -14.55
N ASN A 237 -20.62 -6.87 -15.45
CA ASN A 237 -19.20 -7.16 -15.34
C ASN A 237 -18.46 -5.90 -14.89
N PHE A 238 -17.50 -6.05 -13.99
CA PHE A 238 -16.71 -4.98 -13.42
C PHE A 238 -15.22 -5.30 -13.53
N ARG A 239 -14.41 -4.31 -13.85
CA ARG A 239 -12.95 -4.39 -13.77
C ARG A 239 -12.40 -3.05 -13.31
N VAL A 240 -11.33 -3.07 -12.53
CA VAL A 240 -10.72 -1.84 -11.98
C VAL A 240 -9.24 -1.83 -12.27
N ARG A 241 -8.67 -0.65 -12.51
CA ARG A 241 -7.21 -0.45 -12.60
C ARG A 241 -6.76 0.67 -11.67
N ALA A 242 -5.53 0.57 -11.19
CA ALA A 242 -4.89 1.62 -10.42
C ALA A 242 -4.05 2.51 -11.34
N CYS A 243 -4.09 3.81 -11.11
CA CYS A 243 -3.33 4.81 -11.83
C CYS A 243 -2.43 5.57 -10.86
N ASN A 244 -1.20 5.81 -11.25
CA ASN A 244 -0.34 6.81 -10.60
C ASN A 244 -0.12 7.99 -11.56
N LYS A 245 0.64 8.99 -11.09
CA LYS A 245 0.92 10.20 -11.88
C LYS A 245 1.60 9.94 -13.23
N ALA A 246 2.28 8.80 -13.41
CA ALA A 246 3.07 8.51 -14.61
C ALA A 246 2.46 7.44 -15.51
N ALA A 247 1.70 6.50 -14.95
CA ALA A 247 1.21 5.33 -15.67
C ALA A 247 -0.08 4.79 -15.06
N ALA A 248 -0.90 4.22 -15.94
CA ALA A 248 -2.01 3.38 -15.56
C ALA A 248 -1.59 1.92 -15.58
N GLY A 249 -1.92 1.19 -14.51
CA GLY A 249 -1.71 -0.24 -14.39
C GLY A 249 -2.65 -1.05 -15.27
N GLU A 250 -2.46 -2.37 -15.25
CA GLU A 250 -3.37 -3.31 -15.86
C GLU A 250 -4.71 -3.36 -15.11
N TYR A 251 -5.77 -3.76 -15.81
CA TYR A 251 -7.07 -4.02 -15.20
C TYR A 251 -7.03 -5.31 -14.37
N SER A 252 -7.82 -5.32 -13.29
CA SER A 252 -8.16 -6.51 -12.55
C SER A 252 -8.81 -7.56 -13.44
N ASP A 253 -8.78 -8.81 -13.00
CA ASP A 253 -9.65 -9.83 -13.56
C ASP A 253 -11.12 -9.36 -13.45
N PRO A 254 -11.92 -9.50 -14.52
CA PRO A 254 -13.29 -9.02 -14.51
C PRO A 254 -14.15 -9.89 -13.59
N VAL A 255 -14.93 -9.22 -12.72
CA VAL A 255 -15.89 -9.87 -11.82
C VAL A 255 -17.30 -9.68 -12.37
N THR A 256 -18.06 -10.76 -12.42
CA THR A 256 -19.48 -10.76 -12.79
C THR A 256 -20.34 -10.73 -11.53
N LEU A 257 -21.17 -9.70 -11.37
CA LEU A 257 -22.17 -9.60 -10.30
C LEU A 257 -23.58 -9.82 -10.88
N GLU A 258 -24.41 -10.57 -10.15
CA GLU A 258 -25.79 -10.86 -10.55
C GLU A 258 -26.73 -9.71 -10.14
N THR A 259 -27.45 -9.15 -11.11
CA THR A 259 -28.37 -8.03 -10.94
C THR A 259 -29.81 -8.50 -11.06
N ARG A 260 -30.27 -9.27 -10.06
CA ARG A 260 -31.64 -9.83 -10.06
C ARG A 260 -32.70 -8.73 -9.96
N ALA A 261 -33.47 -8.54 -11.03
CA ALA A 261 -34.65 -7.70 -11.04
C ALA A 261 -35.72 -8.26 -12.00
N PHE A 262 -36.98 -7.92 -11.74
CA PHE A 262 -38.07 -8.32 -12.61
C PHE A 262 -38.20 -7.32 -13.76
N ASN A 263 -37.96 -7.80 -14.99
CA ASN A 263 -38.05 -6.99 -16.20
C ASN A 263 -39.14 -7.56 -17.11
N PHE A 264 -40.08 -6.71 -17.51
CA PHE A 264 -41.20 -7.05 -18.39
C PHE A 264 -41.68 -5.78 -19.10
N SER A 265 -42.36 -5.97 -20.22
CA SER A 265 -43.05 -4.91 -20.98
C SER A 265 -44.54 -5.22 -21.12
N PHE A 266 -45.31 -4.31 -21.72
CA PHE A 266 -46.73 -4.55 -21.98
C PHE A 266 -46.93 -5.53 -23.15
N ASP A 267 -47.76 -6.56 -22.94
CA ASP A 267 -48.16 -7.48 -24.00
C ASP A 267 -49.22 -6.82 -24.91
N SER A 268 -48.74 -6.23 -26.00
CA SER A 268 -49.58 -5.60 -27.03
C SER A 268 -50.59 -6.55 -27.69
N THR A 269 -50.39 -7.87 -27.60
CA THR A 269 -51.33 -8.87 -28.15
C THR A 269 -52.54 -9.07 -27.25
N SER A 270 -52.39 -8.85 -25.95
CA SER A 270 -53.48 -8.87 -24.97
C SER A 270 -54.32 -7.59 -24.98
N SER A 271 -53.77 -6.47 -25.46
CA SER A 271 -54.34 -5.14 -25.25
C SER A 271 -55.72 -4.94 -25.89
N HIS A 272 -56.61 -4.28 -25.13
CA HIS A 272 -57.88 -3.78 -25.65
C HIS A 272 -57.66 -2.81 -26.83
N LEU A 273 -58.56 -2.80 -27.82
CA LEU A 273 -58.42 -2.01 -29.05
C LEU A 273 -58.34 -0.48 -28.82
N ASN A 274 -58.93 0.00 -27.73
CA ASN A 274 -58.87 1.40 -27.30
C ASN A 274 -57.65 1.74 -26.42
N LEU A 275 -56.68 0.84 -26.30
CA LEU A 275 -55.42 1.13 -25.62
C LEU A 275 -54.29 1.23 -26.65
N LYS A 276 -53.62 2.37 -26.66
CA LYS A 276 -52.35 2.54 -27.35
C LYS A 276 -51.24 2.10 -26.41
N VAL A 277 -50.57 1.01 -26.78
CA VAL A 277 -49.48 0.43 -26.01
C VAL A 277 -48.16 0.74 -26.71
N ASP A 278 -47.24 1.32 -25.94
CA ASP A 278 -45.83 1.45 -26.27
C ASP A 278 -45.02 0.55 -25.30
N ASP A 279 -43.70 0.44 -25.48
CA ASP A 279 -42.88 -0.49 -24.67
C ASP A 279 -43.02 -0.26 -23.15
N ARG A 280 -43.05 1.01 -22.73
CA ARG A 280 -43.12 1.43 -21.31
C ARG A 280 -44.31 2.31 -20.95
N SER A 281 -45.25 2.53 -21.88
CA SER A 281 -46.44 3.33 -21.60
C SER A 281 -47.70 2.75 -22.22
N VAL A 282 -48.84 2.99 -21.58
CA VAL A 282 -50.16 2.63 -22.10
C VAL A 282 -51.11 3.80 -21.90
N GLU A 283 -51.79 4.19 -22.97
CA GLU A 283 -52.71 5.33 -22.98
C GLU A 283 -54.06 4.92 -23.57
N TRP A 284 -55.13 5.43 -22.98
CA TRP A 284 -56.48 5.22 -23.48
C TRP A 284 -56.74 6.16 -24.66
N ASP A 285 -57.04 5.57 -25.83
CA ASP A 285 -57.39 6.29 -27.04
C ASP A 285 -58.91 6.24 -27.30
N PRO A 286 -59.61 7.39 -27.22
CA PRO A 286 -61.03 7.48 -27.54
C PRO A 286 -61.36 7.11 -28.99
N GLN A 287 -60.39 7.16 -29.91
CA GLN A 287 -60.57 6.89 -31.34
C GLN A 287 -60.13 5.48 -31.76
N GLY A 288 -59.45 4.71 -30.90
CA GLY A 288 -58.84 3.42 -31.23
C GLY A 288 -59.78 2.33 -31.76
N GLY A 289 -61.09 2.50 -31.60
CA GLY A 289 -62.13 1.62 -32.17
C GLY A 289 -62.65 2.04 -33.56
N LYS A 290 -62.24 3.18 -34.12
CA LYS A 290 -62.75 3.75 -35.39
C LYS A 290 -61.59 4.00 -36.36
N GLY A 291 -60.90 2.95 -36.78
CA GLY A 291 -59.66 3.11 -37.55
C GLY A 291 -59.28 1.95 -38.46
N LEU A 292 -60.24 1.23 -39.04
CA LEU A 292 -59.96 0.40 -40.22
C LEU A 292 -61.22 0.18 -41.07
N GLU A 293 -61.83 1.26 -41.54
CA GLU A 293 -62.64 1.30 -42.77
C GLU A 293 -63.12 2.75 -43.02
N SER A 294 -62.43 3.49 -43.88
CA SER A 294 -62.98 4.60 -44.66
C SER A 294 -61.89 5.23 -45.54
N LYS A 295 -61.75 4.71 -46.75
CA LYS A 295 -61.15 5.45 -47.86
C LYS A 295 -62.24 6.32 -48.50
N ILE A 296 -61.92 7.61 -48.61
CA ILE A 296 -62.50 8.62 -49.54
C ILE A 296 -63.85 9.23 -49.10
N LYS A 297 -63.88 10.52 -48.72
CA LYS A 297 -64.26 11.68 -49.58
C LYS A 297 -64.41 12.99 -48.78
N GLY A 298 -63.61 14.01 -49.14
CA GLY A 298 -63.97 15.43 -49.35
C GLY A 298 -64.69 16.30 -48.29
N LYS A 299 -64.00 17.41 -47.94
CA LYS A 299 -64.44 18.82 -47.78
C LYS A 299 -65.17 19.34 -46.50
N GLU A 300 -64.45 20.29 -45.88
CA GLU A 300 -64.81 21.61 -45.35
C GLU A 300 -65.78 21.82 -44.15
N ASN A 301 -65.25 22.65 -43.23
CA ASN A 301 -65.84 23.75 -42.44
C ASN A 301 -66.30 23.57 -40.97
N LYS A 302 -65.65 24.40 -40.13
CA LYS A 302 -66.06 25.20 -38.95
C LYS A 302 -67.10 24.64 -37.95
N GLY A 303 -66.72 24.67 -36.67
CA GLY A 303 -67.67 24.78 -35.55
C GLY A 303 -67.06 24.54 -34.18
N ARG A 304 -67.23 25.51 -33.27
CA ARG A 304 -66.74 25.54 -31.88
C ARG A 304 -67.87 25.04 -30.93
N LEU A 305 -67.48 24.60 -29.73
CA LEU A 305 -68.20 24.57 -28.43
C LEU A 305 -68.83 23.23 -27.93
N VAL A 306 -68.30 22.84 -26.75
CA VAL A 306 -68.98 22.54 -25.47
C VAL A 306 -70.06 21.44 -25.42
N GLY A 307 -69.73 20.38 -24.67
CA GLY A 307 -70.56 19.97 -23.54
C GLY A 307 -71.44 18.73 -23.71
N SER A 308 -71.37 17.89 -22.67
CA SER A 308 -72.39 16.93 -22.21
C SER A 308 -72.38 15.51 -22.79
N CYS A 309 -71.77 14.59 -22.04
CA CYS A 309 -72.06 13.16 -22.13
C CYS A 309 -73.31 12.85 -21.30
N CYS A 310 -74.39 12.46 -21.95
CA CYS A 310 -75.52 11.77 -21.31
C CYS A 310 -75.35 10.26 -21.52
N CYS A 311 -75.21 9.52 -20.42
CA CYS A 311 -75.38 8.07 -20.40
C CYS A 311 -76.87 7.75 -20.31
N ARG A 312 -77.42 6.90 -21.19
CA ARG A 312 -78.59 6.06 -20.85
C ARG A 312 -78.48 4.67 -21.46
N SER A 313 -78.74 3.72 -20.58
CA SER A 313 -78.82 2.28 -20.74
C SER A 313 -80.03 1.81 -21.53
N GLY A 314 -79.94 0.63 -22.14
CA GLY A 314 -81.07 -0.10 -22.71
C GLY A 314 -80.64 -1.34 -23.50
N THR A 315 -80.73 -2.52 -22.88
CA THR A 315 -80.74 -3.84 -23.54
C THR A 315 -82.01 -3.99 -24.40
N PRO A 316 -82.04 -4.77 -25.53
CA PRO A 316 -82.12 -6.24 -25.47
C PRO A 316 -81.43 -7.03 -26.62
N SER A 317 -81.24 -8.34 -26.39
CA SER A 317 -80.84 -9.40 -27.37
C SER A 317 -82.06 -9.95 -28.16
N PRO A 318 -81.93 -10.98 -29.05
CA PRO A 318 -81.03 -11.18 -30.19
C PRO A 318 -81.81 -11.53 -31.50
N LYS A 319 -81.25 -11.29 -32.70
CA LYS A 319 -81.71 -11.99 -33.93
C LYS A 319 -80.55 -12.43 -34.82
N ARG A 320 -80.68 -13.69 -35.23
CA ARG A 320 -79.79 -14.57 -35.98
C ARG A 320 -79.97 -14.31 -37.48
N VAL A 321 -78.90 -14.01 -38.22
CA VAL A 321 -78.81 -14.28 -39.66
C VAL A 321 -77.41 -14.77 -40.00
N SER A 322 -77.39 -15.94 -40.63
CA SER A 322 -76.26 -16.68 -41.18
C SER A 322 -75.77 -16.07 -42.49
N ALA A 323 -74.47 -15.87 -42.64
CA ALA A 323 -73.81 -15.86 -43.94
C ALA A 323 -72.34 -16.32 -43.81
N THR A 324 -72.04 -17.41 -44.49
CA THR A 324 -70.77 -18.12 -44.58
C THR A 324 -69.79 -17.38 -45.50
N ARG A 325 -68.54 -17.17 -45.06
CA ARG A 325 -67.38 -16.96 -45.95
C ARG A 325 -66.07 -17.42 -45.30
N SER A 326 -65.29 -18.16 -46.07
CA SER A 326 -64.09 -18.94 -45.71
C SER A 326 -62.81 -18.05 -45.56
N PRO A 327 -61.66 -18.60 -45.12
CA PRO A 327 -60.93 -18.12 -43.95
C PRO A 327 -59.82 -17.12 -44.29
N ALA A 328 -59.76 -16.00 -43.55
CA ALA A 328 -58.63 -15.09 -43.52
C ALA A 328 -57.89 -15.19 -42.17
N VAL A 329 -56.57 -15.31 -42.26
CA VAL A 329 -55.49 -15.22 -41.26
C VAL A 329 -55.93 -14.98 -39.80
N ARG A 330 -55.72 -16.01 -38.96
CA ARG A 330 -55.96 -16.01 -37.51
C ARG A 330 -54.92 -15.13 -36.81
N GLY A 331 -55.36 -14.02 -36.19
CA GLY A 331 -54.50 -13.20 -35.31
C GLY A 331 -55.26 -12.35 -34.28
N GLY A 332 -56.56 -12.54 -34.10
CA GLY A 332 -57.43 -11.66 -33.29
C GLY A 332 -58.10 -12.32 -32.09
N ARG A 333 -57.58 -13.44 -31.57
CA ARG A 333 -58.30 -14.27 -30.59
C ARG A 333 -57.96 -14.02 -29.13
N ASP A 334 -57.01 -13.17 -28.74
CA ASP A 334 -56.57 -13.08 -27.33
C ASP A 334 -56.67 -11.68 -26.70
N ARG A 335 -57.30 -10.70 -27.37
CA ARG A 335 -57.48 -9.33 -26.85
C ARG A 335 -58.65 -9.23 -25.87
N PHE A 336 -58.50 -8.36 -24.86
CA PHE A 336 -59.63 -7.93 -24.01
C PHE A 336 -60.64 -7.09 -24.80
N THR A 337 -61.92 -7.18 -24.42
CA THR A 337 -63.04 -6.53 -25.14
C THR A 337 -64.12 -6.03 -24.19
N GLY A 338 -64.96 -5.10 -24.65
CA GLY A 338 -66.07 -4.57 -23.86
C GLY A 338 -65.60 -3.47 -22.92
N GLU A 339 -66.00 -3.51 -21.65
CA GLU A 339 -65.57 -2.53 -20.64
C GLU A 339 -64.23 -2.90 -19.96
N SER A 340 -63.56 -3.95 -20.43
CA SER A 340 -62.27 -4.42 -19.94
C SER A 340 -61.14 -3.75 -20.72
N TYR A 341 -60.88 -2.47 -20.45
CA TYR A 341 -59.77 -1.72 -21.04
C TYR A 341 -58.42 -2.17 -20.44
N THR A 342 -58.08 -3.44 -20.63
CA THR A 342 -56.97 -4.14 -19.95
C THR A 342 -55.83 -4.43 -20.90
N VAL A 343 -54.61 -4.40 -20.36
CA VAL A 343 -53.38 -4.94 -20.95
C VAL A 343 -52.62 -5.72 -19.86
N LEU A 344 -52.01 -6.84 -20.24
CA LEU A 344 -51.18 -7.65 -19.34
C LEU A 344 -49.69 -7.37 -19.58
N GLY A 345 -48.84 -7.77 -18.63
CA GLY A 345 -47.41 -7.90 -18.85
C GLY A 345 -47.10 -9.11 -19.74
N ASP A 346 -46.01 -9.03 -20.50
CA ASP A 346 -45.52 -10.08 -21.38
C ASP A 346 -44.86 -11.27 -20.65
N THR A 347 -44.45 -11.05 -19.40
CA THR A 347 -43.69 -12.01 -18.59
C THR A 347 -44.49 -12.45 -17.37
N SER A 348 -44.54 -13.77 -17.11
CA SER A 348 -45.19 -14.33 -15.92
C SER A 348 -44.25 -14.40 -14.74
N ILE A 349 -44.85 -14.34 -13.55
CA ILE A 349 -44.20 -14.50 -12.26
C ILE A 349 -44.60 -15.86 -11.73
N ASP A 350 -43.64 -16.79 -11.72
CA ASP A 350 -43.88 -18.19 -11.37
C ASP A 350 -43.37 -18.52 -9.95
N TYR A 351 -42.35 -17.82 -9.47
CA TYR A 351 -41.70 -18.03 -8.16
C TYR A 351 -40.95 -16.75 -7.72
N GLY A 352 -40.56 -16.68 -6.45
CA GLY A 352 -39.71 -15.61 -5.92
C GLY A 352 -40.43 -14.31 -5.59
N GLN A 353 -39.63 -13.28 -5.33
CA GLN A 353 -40.07 -11.95 -4.90
C GLN A 353 -39.70 -10.90 -5.95
N HIS A 354 -40.68 -10.12 -6.37
CA HIS A 354 -40.56 -9.19 -7.49
C HIS A 354 -41.14 -7.83 -7.12
N TYR A 355 -40.58 -6.77 -7.73
CA TYR A 355 -41.02 -5.41 -7.50
C TYR A 355 -40.97 -4.58 -8.79
N TRP A 356 -41.99 -3.76 -9.01
CA TRP A 356 -42.04 -2.80 -10.11
C TRP A 356 -42.86 -1.58 -9.69
N GLU A 357 -42.71 -0.47 -10.41
CA GLU A 357 -43.40 0.77 -10.10
C GLU A 357 -44.21 1.28 -11.31
N VAL A 358 -45.37 1.88 -11.01
CA VAL A 358 -46.27 2.44 -12.02
C VAL A 358 -46.55 3.88 -11.67
N LYS A 359 -46.44 4.78 -12.65
CA LYS A 359 -46.77 6.19 -12.52
C LYS A 359 -47.90 6.56 -13.47
N ALA A 360 -48.90 7.26 -12.96
CA ALA A 360 -49.97 7.82 -13.79
C ALA A 360 -49.47 9.00 -14.63
N LEU A 361 -49.93 9.09 -15.88
CA LEU A 361 -49.76 10.28 -16.71
C LEU A 361 -50.63 11.43 -16.18
N LYS A 362 -50.32 12.67 -16.58
CA LYS A 362 -50.97 13.89 -16.05
C LYS A 362 -52.50 13.93 -16.25
N ASP A 363 -53.02 13.16 -17.18
CA ASP A 363 -54.44 13.00 -17.52
C ASP A 363 -55.05 11.67 -17.02
N GLY A 364 -54.26 10.83 -16.32
CA GLY A 364 -54.65 9.56 -15.74
C GLY A 364 -55.69 9.71 -14.63
N LYS A 365 -56.97 9.67 -14.98
CA LYS A 365 -58.07 9.89 -14.04
C LYS A 365 -58.74 8.62 -13.55
N SER A 366 -58.64 7.49 -14.27
CA SER A 366 -59.26 6.23 -13.83
C SER A 366 -58.50 5.03 -14.33
N TYR A 367 -57.95 4.24 -13.40
CA TYR A 367 -57.12 3.09 -13.72
C TYR A 367 -57.10 2.03 -12.60
N SER A 368 -56.60 0.85 -12.92
CA SER A 368 -56.37 -0.23 -11.97
C SER A 368 -55.07 -0.95 -12.28
N ILE A 369 -54.32 -1.26 -11.23
CA ILE A 369 -53.00 -1.88 -11.31
C ILE A 369 -52.90 -3.03 -10.31
N GLY A 370 -52.28 -4.12 -10.72
CA GLY A 370 -52.10 -5.28 -9.86
C GLY A 370 -51.61 -6.49 -10.64
N VAL A 371 -52.11 -7.66 -10.27
CA VAL A 371 -51.77 -8.93 -10.91
C VAL A 371 -53.01 -9.76 -11.22
N ALA A 372 -52.93 -10.60 -12.23
CA ALA A 372 -53.97 -11.55 -12.59
C ALA A 372 -53.37 -12.88 -13.04
N PHE A 373 -54.17 -13.95 -12.99
CA PHE A 373 -53.79 -15.16 -13.71
C PHE A 373 -53.86 -14.94 -15.22
N LYS A 374 -52.98 -15.61 -15.97
CA LYS A 374 -52.89 -15.45 -17.44
C LYS A 374 -54.19 -15.83 -18.17
N ASN A 375 -55.03 -16.65 -17.55
CA ASN A 375 -56.33 -17.08 -18.09
C ASN A 375 -57.50 -16.14 -17.71
N LEU A 376 -57.23 -14.88 -17.36
CA LEU A 376 -58.26 -13.87 -17.10
C LEU A 376 -59.23 -13.76 -18.29
N GLY A 377 -60.54 -13.77 -18.03
CA GLY A 377 -61.55 -13.70 -19.07
C GLY A 377 -61.52 -12.36 -19.80
N LYS A 378 -61.78 -12.38 -21.12
CA LYS A 378 -61.68 -11.19 -21.99
C LYS A 378 -62.65 -10.05 -21.65
N PHE A 379 -63.72 -10.35 -20.93
CA PHE A 379 -64.74 -9.41 -20.47
C PHE A 379 -64.62 -9.14 -18.97
N ASP A 380 -63.64 -9.75 -18.30
CA ASP A 380 -63.44 -9.58 -16.86
C ASP A 380 -62.72 -8.28 -16.60
N GLN A 381 -63.20 -7.52 -15.61
CA GLN A 381 -62.51 -6.35 -15.11
C GLN A 381 -61.68 -6.76 -13.89
N LEU A 382 -60.46 -6.22 -13.77
CA LEU A 382 -59.58 -6.47 -12.64
C LEU A 382 -60.30 -6.21 -11.30
N GLY A 383 -60.18 -7.17 -10.38
CA GLY A 383 -60.76 -7.13 -9.05
C GLY A 383 -62.21 -7.63 -8.97
N LYS A 384 -62.90 -7.87 -10.10
CA LYS A 384 -64.26 -8.46 -10.09
C LYS A 384 -64.28 -9.97 -9.96
N THR A 385 -63.22 -10.65 -10.39
CA THR A 385 -63.09 -12.11 -10.34
C THR A 385 -62.15 -12.55 -9.21
N ASN A 386 -62.18 -13.84 -8.88
CA ASN A 386 -61.20 -14.46 -7.98
C ASN A 386 -59.82 -14.71 -8.62
N THR A 387 -59.65 -14.33 -9.90
CA THR A 387 -58.42 -14.52 -10.68
C THR A 387 -57.59 -13.24 -10.83
N SER A 388 -58.00 -12.15 -10.18
CA SER A 388 -57.30 -10.86 -10.23
C SER A 388 -57.31 -10.14 -8.88
N TRP A 389 -56.20 -9.45 -8.60
CA TRP A 389 -55.99 -8.63 -7.40
C TRP A 389 -55.43 -7.28 -7.83
N CYS A 390 -56.10 -6.19 -7.49
CA CYS A 390 -55.66 -4.86 -7.91
C CYS A 390 -56.00 -3.77 -6.91
N ILE A 391 -55.32 -2.64 -7.08
CA ILE A 391 -55.77 -1.34 -6.58
C ILE A 391 -56.45 -0.61 -7.72
N HIS A 392 -57.57 0.02 -7.39
CA HIS A 392 -58.37 0.83 -8.30
C HIS A 392 -58.38 2.29 -7.83
N ILE A 393 -58.13 3.18 -8.79
CA ILE A 393 -58.05 4.63 -8.58
C ILE A 393 -59.00 5.27 -9.59
N ASN A 394 -59.86 6.16 -9.10
CA ASN A 394 -60.74 6.99 -9.93
C ASN A 394 -60.78 8.39 -9.32
N ASN A 395 -60.39 9.40 -10.09
CA ASN A 395 -60.32 10.82 -9.73
C ASN A 395 -61.17 11.68 -10.70
N TRP A 396 -62.11 11.08 -11.45
CA TRP A 396 -62.84 11.80 -12.50
C TRP A 396 -64.08 12.55 -11.98
N LEU A 397 -64.95 11.88 -11.21
CA LEU A 397 -66.23 12.45 -10.71
C LEU A 397 -66.43 12.19 -9.21
N GLN A 398 -66.01 11.01 -8.74
CA GLN A 398 -65.95 10.64 -7.33
C GLN A 398 -64.57 10.06 -7.07
N ASN A 399 -63.82 10.68 -6.16
CA ASN A 399 -62.51 10.19 -5.78
C ASN A 399 -62.68 8.86 -5.06
N SER A 400 -62.22 7.77 -5.67
CA SER A 400 -62.25 6.44 -5.09
C SER A 400 -60.86 5.81 -5.18
N PHE A 401 -60.33 5.42 -4.03
CA PHE A 401 -59.10 4.66 -3.92
C PHE A 401 -59.41 3.38 -3.16
N ALA A 402 -59.34 2.23 -3.82
CA ALA A 402 -59.79 0.97 -3.23
C ALA A 402 -58.97 -0.23 -3.70
N ALA A 403 -58.69 -1.15 -2.77
CA ALA A 403 -58.19 -2.48 -3.10
C ALA A 403 -59.36 -3.40 -3.50
N LYS A 404 -59.28 -4.06 -4.65
CA LYS A 404 -60.34 -4.89 -5.23
C LYS A 404 -59.86 -6.33 -5.51
N HIS A 405 -60.69 -7.30 -5.11
CA HIS A 405 -60.52 -8.73 -5.41
C HIS A 405 -61.85 -9.46 -5.23
N ASN A 406 -62.18 -10.39 -6.14
CA ASN A 406 -63.36 -11.25 -6.05
C ASN A 406 -64.67 -10.48 -5.77
N ASN A 407 -64.87 -9.38 -6.50
CA ASN A 407 -66.02 -8.48 -6.39
C ASN A 407 -66.17 -7.80 -5.00
N LYS A 408 -65.11 -7.84 -4.17
CA LYS A 408 -65.01 -7.11 -2.91
C LYS A 408 -64.09 -5.90 -3.11
N ALA A 409 -64.48 -4.75 -2.57
CA ALA A 409 -63.70 -3.53 -2.59
C ALA A 409 -63.50 -3.02 -1.17
N LYS A 410 -62.25 -2.74 -0.79
CA LYS A 410 -61.88 -2.08 0.47
C LYS A 410 -61.35 -0.69 0.16
N THR A 411 -62.06 0.35 0.59
CA THR A 411 -61.61 1.75 0.46
C THR A 411 -60.33 1.95 1.26
N LEU A 412 -59.39 2.69 0.69
CA LEU A 412 -58.10 3.05 1.28
C LEU A 412 -58.14 4.54 1.65
N GLU A 413 -57.98 4.85 2.93
CA GLU A 413 -58.07 6.21 3.49
C GLU A 413 -56.72 6.94 3.44
N VAL A 414 -56.01 6.83 2.30
CA VAL A 414 -54.70 7.44 2.09
C VAL A 414 -54.74 8.26 0.81
N ILE A 415 -53.98 9.34 0.75
CA ILE A 415 -53.83 10.14 -0.47
C ILE A 415 -53.21 9.26 -1.56
N VAL A 416 -53.80 9.28 -2.76
CA VAL A 416 -53.29 8.53 -3.92
C VAL A 416 -51.89 9.06 -4.25
N PRO A 417 -50.85 8.22 -4.20
CA PRO A 417 -49.51 8.66 -4.54
C PRO A 417 -49.33 8.77 -6.05
N ASP A 418 -48.43 9.65 -6.48
CA ASP A 418 -48.10 9.86 -7.90
C ASP A 418 -47.50 8.61 -8.56
N ARG A 419 -46.81 7.80 -7.75
CA ARG A 419 -46.18 6.54 -8.17
C ARG A 419 -46.46 5.45 -7.15
N ILE A 420 -46.93 4.31 -7.64
CA ILE A 420 -47.28 3.14 -6.83
C ILE A 420 -46.28 2.03 -7.12
N GLY A 421 -45.64 1.53 -6.07
CA GLY A 421 -44.82 0.32 -6.08
C GLY A 421 -45.68 -0.92 -5.83
N ILE A 422 -45.43 -1.97 -6.59
CA ILE A 422 -46.11 -3.26 -6.47
C ILE A 422 -45.06 -4.30 -6.13
N TYR A 423 -45.25 -4.96 -5.00
CA TYR A 423 -44.43 -6.07 -4.51
C TYR A 423 -45.24 -7.35 -4.61
N CYS A 424 -44.70 -8.35 -5.29
CA CYS A 424 -45.30 -9.67 -5.42
C CYS A 424 -44.34 -10.71 -4.85
N ASP A 425 -44.76 -11.39 -3.79
CA ASP A 425 -44.11 -12.55 -3.21
C ASP A 425 -44.90 -13.80 -3.57
N MET A 426 -44.45 -14.50 -4.61
CA MET A 426 -45.10 -15.73 -5.06
C MET A 426 -44.94 -16.85 -4.03
N ASP A 427 -43.77 -16.93 -3.39
CA ASP A 427 -43.42 -18.00 -2.47
C ASP A 427 -44.11 -17.81 -1.10
N GLY A 428 -44.13 -16.57 -0.62
CA GLY A 428 -44.79 -16.17 0.63
C GLY A 428 -46.31 -15.95 0.50
N GLY A 429 -46.84 -15.88 -0.73
CA GLY A 429 -48.27 -15.70 -0.98
C GLY A 429 -48.77 -14.30 -0.60
N GLN A 430 -48.07 -13.27 -1.08
CA GLN A 430 -48.37 -11.89 -0.73
C GLN A 430 -48.29 -10.96 -1.95
N LEU A 431 -49.25 -10.04 -2.04
CA LEU A 431 -49.22 -8.91 -2.97
C LEU A 431 -49.41 -7.63 -2.18
N SER A 432 -48.39 -6.78 -2.15
CA SER A 432 -48.40 -5.53 -1.40
C SER A 432 -48.19 -4.34 -2.33
N PHE A 433 -48.85 -3.24 -2.00
CA PHE A 433 -48.80 -1.98 -2.74
C PHE A 433 -48.24 -0.90 -1.83
N TYR A 434 -47.33 -0.09 -2.37
CA TYR A 434 -46.61 0.95 -1.64
C TYR A 434 -46.69 2.27 -2.37
N ASN A 435 -46.63 3.37 -1.63
CA ASN A 435 -46.20 4.63 -2.22
C ASN A 435 -44.71 4.50 -2.56
N ALA A 436 -44.37 4.67 -3.84
CA ALA A 436 -43.02 4.44 -4.32
C ALA A 436 -41.99 5.46 -3.78
N GLU A 437 -42.40 6.66 -3.38
CA GLU A 437 -41.47 7.70 -2.93
C GLU A 437 -41.05 7.49 -1.46
N ASN A 438 -42.02 7.33 -0.57
CA ASN A 438 -41.78 7.21 0.87
C ASN A 438 -41.86 5.76 1.38
N LYS A 439 -42.08 4.79 0.50
CA LYS A 439 -42.25 3.35 0.80
C LYS A 439 -43.36 3.05 1.84
N GLN A 440 -44.34 3.95 1.98
CA GLN A 440 -45.50 3.73 2.85
C GLN A 440 -46.38 2.61 2.29
N LEU A 441 -46.72 1.62 3.12
CA LEU A 441 -47.64 0.55 2.74
C LEU A 441 -49.06 1.09 2.53
N LEU A 442 -49.65 0.82 1.37
CA LEU A 442 -51.01 1.20 1.00
C LEU A 442 -52.00 0.06 1.27
N HIS A 443 -51.67 -1.15 0.80
CA HIS A 443 -52.51 -2.33 0.99
C HIS A 443 -51.72 -3.63 0.79
N THR A 444 -52.18 -4.71 1.41
CA THR A 444 -51.64 -6.07 1.24
C THR A 444 -52.78 -7.07 1.06
N PHE A 445 -52.71 -7.86 0.00
CA PHE A 445 -53.46 -9.10 -0.15
C PHE A 445 -52.58 -10.27 0.32
N LYS A 446 -53.07 -11.04 1.30
CA LYS A 446 -52.46 -12.33 1.69
C LYS A 446 -53.22 -13.44 0.97
N THR A 447 -52.59 -14.07 -0.01
CA THR A 447 -53.21 -15.08 -0.87
C THR A 447 -52.17 -16.06 -1.39
N LYS A 448 -52.46 -17.36 -1.32
CA LYS A 448 -51.61 -18.36 -1.98
C LYS A 448 -52.02 -18.41 -3.45
N PHE A 449 -51.13 -17.94 -4.33
CA PHE A 449 -51.36 -18.01 -5.76
C PHE A 449 -51.37 -19.48 -6.21
N SER A 450 -52.47 -19.92 -6.81
CA SER A 450 -52.62 -21.31 -7.27
C SER A 450 -51.99 -21.55 -8.65
N GLN A 451 -51.66 -20.49 -9.37
CA GLN A 451 -51.06 -20.48 -10.71
C GLN A 451 -50.13 -19.27 -10.83
N PRO A 452 -49.20 -19.27 -11.81
CA PRO A 452 -48.44 -18.08 -12.16
C PRO A 452 -49.31 -16.85 -12.40
N VAL A 453 -48.84 -15.70 -11.93
CA VAL A 453 -49.50 -14.42 -12.15
C VAL A 453 -48.75 -13.58 -13.17
N VAL A 454 -49.45 -12.67 -13.81
CA VAL A 454 -48.88 -11.64 -14.68
C VAL A 454 -49.26 -10.27 -14.13
N PRO A 455 -48.39 -9.25 -14.23
CA PRO A 455 -48.78 -7.87 -14.02
C PRO A 455 -49.98 -7.52 -14.92
N ALA A 456 -50.97 -6.82 -14.38
CA ALA A 456 -52.21 -6.51 -15.06
C ALA A 456 -52.60 -5.05 -14.84
N PHE A 457 -52.97 -4.38 -15.92
CA PHE A 457 -53.23 -2.94 -15.95
C PHE A 457 -54.52 -2.68 -16.70
N MET A 458 -55.40 -1.86 -16.15
CA MET A 458 -56.64 -1.46 -16.80
C MET A 458 -56.76 0.06 -16.75
N VAL A 459 -56.98 0.68 -17.91
CA VAL A 459 -56.92 2.14 -18.08
C VAL A 459 -58.20 2.61 -18.74
N TRP A 460 -59.04 3.33 -18.01
CA TRP A 460 -60.31 3.86 -18.53
C TRP A 460 -60.18 5.30 -19.02
N CYS A 461 -59.26 6.08 -18.46
CA CYS A 461 -59.05 7.48 -18.82
C CYS A 461 -57.62 7.92 -18.49
N GLY A 462 -56.93 8.46 -19.51
CA GLY A 462 -55.53 8.88 -19.47
C GLY A 462 -54.56 7.72 -19.75
N GLY A 463 -53.38 7.74 -19.14
CA GLY A 463 -52.41 6.66 -19.31
C GLY A 463 -51.51 6.38 -18.11
N LEU A 464 -50.70 5.33 -18.25
CA LEU A 464 -49.75 4.83 -17.26
C LEU A 464 -48.35 4.68 -17.87
N THR A 465 -47.33 4.83 -17.02
CA THR A 465 -45.92 4.57 -17.34
C THR A 465 -45.36 3.53 -16.39
N LEU A 466 -44.56 2.62 -16.94
CA LEU A 466 -44.05 1.45 -16.25
C LEU A 466 -42.55 1.59 -15.97
N SER A 467 -42.13 1.26 -14.74
CA SER A 467 -40.73 1.19 -14.31
C SER A 467 -40.43 -0.22 -13.80
N THR A 468 -39.61 -0.96 -14.55
CA THR A 468 -39.17 -2.34 -14.28
C THR A 468 -37.65 -2.40 -14.20
N GLY A 469 -37.08 -3.60 -13.95
CA GLY A 469 -35.64 -3.73 -13.68
C GLY A 469 -35.27 -3.20 -12.28
N LEU A 470 -36.24 -3.18 -11.37
CA LEU A 470 -36.08 -2.76 -9.99
C LEU A 470 -35.92 -3.98 -9.08
N GLN A 471 -34.95 -3.91 -8.17
CA GLN A 471 -34.86 -4.87 -7.07
C GLN A 471 -35.98 -4.61 -6.06
N VAL A 472 -36.34 -5.65 -5.32
CA VAL A 472 -37.21 -5.49 -4.15
C VAL A 472 -36.48 -4.60 -3.12
N PRO A 473 -37.01 -3.41 -2.81
CA PRO A 473 -36.31 -2.49 -1.93
C PRO A 473 -36.11 -3.05 -0.51
N SER A 474 -34.96 -2.79 0.10
CA SER A 474 -34.61 -3.24 1.46
C SER A 474 -35.61 -2.75 2.50
N ALA A 475 -36.12 -1.52 2.35
CA ALA A 475 -37.19 -0.97 3.18
C ALA A 475 -38.46 -1.82 3.11
N VAL A 476 -38.84 -2.28 1.91
CA VAL A 476 -39.99 -3.17 1.71
C VAL A 476 -39.72 -4.53 2.36
N LYS A 477 -38.53 -5.12 2.17
CA LYS A 477 -38.15 -6.39 2.82
C LYS A 477 -38.17 -6.33 4.35
N SER A 478 -37.72 -5.21 4.92
CA SER A 478 -37.69 -5.00 6.38
C SER A 478 -39.11 -4.94 6.95
N LEU A 479 -40.01 -4.18 6.32
CA LEU A 479 -41.41 -4.07 6.73
C LEU A 479 -42.15 -5.42 6.71
N GLN A 480 -41.76 -6.33 5.82
CA GLN A 480 -42.34 -7.69 5.79
C GLN A 480 -41.89 -8.58 6.95
N LYS A 481 -40.69 -8.35 7.52
CA LYS A 481 -40.22 -9.12 8.69
C LYS A 481 -40.96 -8.71 9.97
N THR A 482 -41.30 -7.44 10.13
CA THR A 482 -41.98 -6.91 11.32
C THR A 482 -43.43 -7.36 11.44
N GLU A 483 -44.15 -7.54 10.32
CA GLU A 483 -45.55 -8.04 10.38
C GLU A 483 -45.65 -9.55 10.68
N ASN A 484 -44.60 -10.33 10.41
CA ASN A 484 -44.58 -11.78 10.63
C ASN A 484 -44.03 -12.18 12.02
N GLY A 485 -43.67 -11.22 12.86
CA GLY A 485 -43.02 -11.44 14.16
C GLY A 485 -43.77 -10.83 15.34
N VAL A 486 -44.96 -11.34 15.67
CA VAL A 486 -45.58 -11.10 17.00
C VAL A 486 -45.67 -12.44 17.73
N GLY A 487 -44.64 -12.71 18.54
CA GLY A 487 -44.50 -13.88 19.40
C GLY A 487 -43.11 -13.85 20.03
N GLY A 488 -43.02 -13.30 21.25
CA GLY A 488 -41.76 -12.85 21.85
C GLY A 488 -40.78 -13.95 22.28
N SER A 489 -39.49 -13.59 22.35
CA SER A 489 -38.68 -13.53 23.58
C SER A 489 -37.23 -13.20 23.22
N ASN A 490 -36.61 -12.36 24.05
CA ASN A 490 -35.23 -11.89 23.92
C ASN A 490 -34.23 -13.03 24.16
N SER A 491 -33.39 -13.32 23.17
CA SER A 491 -32.00 -13.73 23.41
C SER A 491 -31.15 -13.57 22.15
N SER A 492 -30.14 -12.70 22.26
CA SER A 492 -28.81 -12.79 21.65
C SER A 492 -28.69 -12.68 20.12
N ILE A 493 -28.04 -11.58 19.73
CA ILE A 493 -27.42 -11.29 18.44
C ILE A 493 -26.46 -12.42 18.05
N ASN A 494 -26.76 -13.08 16.92
CA ASN A 494 -25.86 -13.61 15.89
C ASN A 494 -26.63 -14.69 15.12
N ASN A 495 -27.07 -14.36 13.89
CA ASN A 495 -27.25 -15.30 12.78
C ASN A 495 -27.75 -14.54 11.54
N LEU A 496 -26.82 -14.18 10.64
CA LEU A 496 -27.12 -14.03 9.22
C LEU A 496 -27.37 -15.43 8.62
N PRO A 497 -28.33 -15.60 7.70
CA PRO A 497 -28.54 -16.89 7.05
C PRO A 497 -27.49 -17.08 5.95
N CYS A 498 -26.47 -17.89 6.25
CA CYS A 498 -25.56 -18.39 5.22
C CYS A 498 -26.28 -19.42 4.35
N ALA A 499 -26.06 -19.31 3.05
CA ALA A 499 -26.52 -20.21 2.02
C ALA A 499 -26.15 -21.68 2.34
N LEU A 500 -26.93 -22.59 1.78
CA LEU A 500 -26.71 -24.03 1.73
C LEU A 500 -25.21 -24.40 1.66
N MET A 501 -24.65 -24.93 2.75
CA MET A 501 -23.41 -25.71 2.71
C MET A 501 -23.72 -27.20 2.96
N PRO A 502 -23.04 -28.10 2.24
CA PRO A 502 -23.22 -29.55 2.41
C PRO A 502 -22.66 -29.99 3.77
N ARG A 503 -23.22 -31.06 4.34
CA ARG A 503 -22.82 -31.62 5.64
C ARG A 503 -21.32 -31.93 5.67
N ILE A 504 -20.53 -31.10 6.36
CA ILE A 504 -19.09 -31.34 6.59
C ILE A 504 -18.91 -32.33 7.75
N ASN A 505 -18.04 -33.32 7.54
CA ASN A 505 -17.75 -34.39 8.48
C ASN A 505 -17.05 -33.86 9.75
N LYS A 506 -17.61 -34.17 10.94
CA LYS A 506 -17.13 -33.62 12.24
C LYS A 506 -15.67 -33.98 12.55
N THR A 507 -15.16 -35.11 12.04
CA THR A 507 -13.74 -35.49 12.16
C THR A 507 -12.81 -34.58 11.37
N VAL A 508 -13.24 -34.06 10.21
CA VAL A 508 -12.45 -33.12 9.41
C VAL A 508 -12.38 -31.77 10.12
N VAL A 509 -13.48 -31.31 10.71
CA VAL A 509 -13.51 -30.06 11.51
C VAL A 509 -12.60 -30.16 12.73
N LEU A 510 -12.62 -31.29 13.44
CA LEU A 510 -11.71 -31.50 14.58
C LEU A 510 -10.24 -31.56 14.13
N GLY A 511 -9.97 -32.21 12.98
CA GLY A 511 -8.63 -32.23 12.38
C GLY A 511 -8.13 -30.84 12.00
N LEU A 512 -8.99 -30.00 11.41
CA LEU A 512 -8.67 -28.62 11.06
C LEU A 512 -8.44 -27.75 12.31
N LEU A 513 -9.21 -27.95 13.39
CA LEU A 513 -9.01 -27.23 14.65
C LEU A 513 -7.69 -27.61 15.33
N ILE A 514 -7.33 -28.89 15.33
CA ILE A 514 -6.04 -29.36 15.87
C ILE A 514 -4.87 -28.83 15.02
N ALA A 515 -5.02 -28.83 13.69
CA ALA A 515 -4.02 -28.28 12.78
C ALA A 515 -3.85 -26.77 13.01
N ALA A 516 -4.95 -26.02 13.11
CA ALA A 516 -4.91 -24.58 13.38
C ALA A 516 -4.28 -24.26 14.75
N SER A 517 -4.62 -25.03 15.79
CA SER A 517 -4.02 -24.88 17.13
C SER A 517 -2.52 -25.20 17.12
N SER A 518 -2.10 -26.23 16.39
CA SER A 518 -0.70 -26.60 16.25
C SER A 518 0.09 -25.52 15.49
N ILE A 519 -0.48 -24.97 14.42
CA ILE A 519 0.11 -23.85 13.66
C ILE A 519 0.24 -22.62 14.55
N PHE A 520 -0.78 -22.32 15.37
CA PHE A 520 -0.74 -21.20 16.31
C PHE A 520 0.35 -21.36 17.38
N LEU A 521 0.51 -22.55 17.95
CA LEU A 521 1.59 -22.84 18.91
C LEU A 521 2.98 -22.75 18.27
N LEU A 522 3.13 -23.22 17.03
CA LEU A 522 4.38 -23.08 16.27
C LEU A 522 4.69 -21.60 15.98
N PHE A 523 3.68 -20.80 15.67
CA PHE A 523 3.80 -19.36 15.47
C PHE A 523 4.22 -18.64 16.76
N GLN A 524 3.61 -18.98 17.90
CA GLN A 524 4.01 -18.45 19.20
C GLN A 524 5.46 -18.82 19.57
N LEU A 525 5.86 -20.07 19.33
CA LEU A 525 7.22 -20.54 19.60
C LEU A 525 8.25 -19.86 18.67
N TYR A 526 7.87 -19.58 17.43
CA TYR A 526 8.67 -18.82 16.48
C TYR A 526 8.92 -17.39 16.97
N TYR A 527 7.87 -16.66 17.36
CA TYR A 527 7.99 -15.30 17.90
C TYR A 527 8.81 -15.25 19.18
N TYR A 528 8.60 -16.19 20.09
CA TYR A 528 9.36 -16.28 21.33
C TYR A 528 10.87 -16.47 21.06
N ARG A 529 11.24 -17.32 20.09
CA ARG A 529 12.63 -17.53 19.68
C ARG A 529 13.27 -16.29 19.05
N GLN A 530 12.52 -15.49 18.30
CA GLN A 530 13.01 -14.23 17.73
C GLN A 530 13.22 -13.18 18.82
N TYR A 531 12.24 -13.01 19.71
CA TYR A 531 12.33 -12.09 20.84
C TYR A 531 13.57 -12.35 21.71
N LEU A 532 13.84 -13.62 22.04
CA LEU A 532 15.01 -13.98 22.85
C LEU A 532 16.35 -13.61 22.20
N SER A 533 16.49 -13.80 20.88
CA SER A 533 17.73 -13.50 20.14
C SER A 533 18.03 -12.00 20.15
N LYS A 534 17.02 -11.18 19.82
CA LYS A 534 17.12 -9.73 19.85
C LYS A 534 17.40 -9.20 21.26
N HIS A 535 16.79 -9.80 22.28
CA HIS A 535 17.00 -9.42 23.69
C HIS A 535 18.43 -9.71 24.18
N LEU A 536 18.99 -10.86 23.81
CA LEU A 536 20.39 -11.22 24.13
C LEU A 536 21.37 -10.22 23.49
N VAL A 537 21.24 -9.96 22.19
CA VAL A 537 22.14 -9.03 21.48
C VAL A 537 22.02 -7.61 22.05
N LYS A 538 20.80 -7.16 22.37
CA LYS A 538 20.58 -5.85 23.03
C LYS A 538 21.27 -5.77 24.40
N LYS A 539 21.14 -6.82 25.24
CA LYS A 539 21.83 -6.89 26.55
C LYS A 539 23.36 -6.84 26.40
N PHE A 540 23.89 -7.58 25.42
CA PHE A 540 25.32 -7.63 25.12
C PHE A 540 25.83 -6.27 24.62
N LEU A 541 25.21 -5.66 23.60
CA LEU A 541 25.63 -4.37 23.07
C LEU A 541 25.58 -3.28 24.16
N GLY A 542 24.55 -3.29 25.02
CA GLY A 542 24.48 -2.39 26.15
C GLY A 542 25.53 -2.65 27.23
N LEU A 543 26.07 -3.87 27.35
CA LEU A 543 27.17 -4.19 28.27
C LEU A 543 28.47 -3.63 27.70
N VAL A 544 28.74 -3.96 26.45
CA VAL A 544 29.93 -3.54 25.71
C VAL A 544 30.03 -2.01 25.58
N HIS A 545 28.90 -1.32 25.38
CA HIS A 545 28.83 0.14 25.38
C HIS A 545 29.20 0.75 26.74
N LYS A 546 28.74 0.16 27.86
CA LYS A 546 29.08 0.62 29.22
C LYS A 546 30.60 0.60 29.47
N PHE A 547 31.31 -0.34 28.84
CA PHE A 547 32.77 -0.49 28.97
C PHE A 547 33.55 0.14 27.79
N ASN A 548 32.90 0.94 26.93
CA ASN A 548 33.51 1.59 25.77
C ASN A 548 34.27 0.64 24.82
N LEU A 549 33.77 -0.58 24.66
CA LEU A 549 34.39 -1.59 23.81
C LEU A 549 33.85 -1.47 22.37
N PRO A 550 34.69 -1.15 21.37
CA PRO A 550 34.23 -0.97 20.00
C PRO A 550 34.11 -2.32 19.27
N VAL A 551 32.99 -3.00 19.47
CA VAL A 551 32.69 -4.26 18.77
C VAL A 551 32.04 -4.01 17.41
N PHE A 552 32.20 -4.95 16.50
CA PHE A 552 31.54 -4.97 15.19
C PHE A 552 31.06 -6.38 14.84
N LEU A 553 29.97 -6.49 14.10
CA LEU A 553 29.33 -7.75 13.73
C LEU A 553 30.13 -8.42 12.60
N VAL A 554 30.47 -9.70 12.81
CA VAL A 554 31.20 -10.55 11.84
C VAL A 554 30.46 -11.87 11.58
N ASP A 555 29.22 -11.97 12.02
CA ASP A 555 28.38 -13.16 11.84
C ASP A 555 28.13 -13.42 10.36
N THR A 556 28.57 -14.58 9.87
CA THR A 556 28.54 -14.87 8.44
C THR A 556 27.12 -14.99 7.92
N ALA A 557 26.16 -15.45 8.73
CA ALA A 557 24.76 -15.57 8.30
C ALA A 557 24.10 -14.19 8.21
N SER A 558 24.27 -13.34 9.23
CA SER A 558 23.74 -11.97 9.22
C SER A 558 24.35 -11.13 8.09
N LEU A 559 25.66 -11.24 7.85
CA LEU A 559 26.32 -10.53 6.75
C LEU A 559 25.92 -11.06 5.36
N ASN A 560 25.68 -12.38 5.22
CA ASN A 560 25.16 -12.94 3.96
C ASN A 560 23.75 -12.45 3.65
N LEU A 561 22.87 -12.37 4.65
CA LEU A 561 21.52 -11.79 4.48
C LEU A 561 21.62 -10.33 4.01
N LEU A 562 22.51 -9.53 4.61
CA LEU A 562 22.79 -8.17 4.15
C LEU A 562 23.33 -8.11 2.71
N SER A 563 24.09 -9.12 2.27
CA SER A 563 24.57 -9.19 0.88
C SER A 563 23.50 -9.57 -0.13
N GLN A 564 22.50 -10.35 0.28
CA GLN A 564 21.38 -10.78 -0.57
C GLN A 564 20.29 -9.68 -0.64
N ASP A 565 20.08 -8.93 0.45
CA ASP A 565 19.10 -7.86 0.54
C ASP A 565 19.55 -6.51 -0.07
N VAL A 566 20.72 -6.43 -0.72
CA VAL A 566 21.07 -5.26 -1.56
C VAL A 566 20.03 -5.04 -2.68
N PHE A 567 19.23 -6.07 -3.03
CA PHE A 567 18.10 -5.95 -3.95
C PHE A 567 16.78 -5.49 -3.29
N LEU A 568 16.64 -5.57 -1.95
CA LEU A 568 15.39 -5.32 -1.22
C LEU A 568 15.45 -4.13 -0.23
N LEU A 569 16.64 -3.63 0.10
CA LEU A 569 16.81 -2.43 0.95
C LEU A 569 16.34 -1.11 0.28
N LYS A 570 15.83 -1.17 -0.95
CA LYS A 570 15.23 -0.03 -1.66
C LYS A 570 13.73 0.15 -1.36
N GLU A 571 13.10 -0.75 -0.60
CA GLU A 571 11.68 -0.70 -0.24
C GLU A 571 11.41 -1.28 1.16
N SER A 572 11.82 -0.60 2.23
CA SER A 572 11.13 -0.76 3.52
C SER A 572 11.55 0.32 4.53
N LYS A 573 10.73 1.36 4.68
CA LYS A 573 10.66 2.12 5.93
C LYS A 573 9.34 1.77 6.64
N LEU A 574 9.50 0.87 7.61
CA LEU A 574 8.83 0.79 8.91
C LEU A 574 7.31 0.46 8.97
N ASN A 575 6.99 -0.80 9.30
CA ASN A 575 6.26 -1.17 10.52
C ASN A 575 5.99 -2.68 10.60
N GLN A 576 7.04 -3.47 10.86
CA GLN A 576 6.83 -4.80 11.42
C GLN A 576 7.90 -5.12 12.48
N PRO A 577 7.54 -5.72 13.63
CA PRO A 577 8.47 -6.14 14.66
C PRO A 577 9.12 -7.48 14.29
N HIS A 578 9.48 -7.68 13.03
CA HIS A 578 10.17 -8.88 12.57
C HIS A 578 11.67 -8.63 12.59
N CYS A 579 12.40 -9.58 13.17
CA CYS A 579 13.84 -9.53 13.28
C CYS A 579 14.44 -10.21 12.05
N SER A 580 14.98 -9.41 11.12
CA SER A 580 15.37 -9.84 9.78
C SER A 580 16.83 -10.28 9.69
N PHE A 581 17.73 -9.65 10.45
CA PHE A 581 19.18 -9.85 10.28
C PHE A 581 19.86 -10.56 11.47
N LEU A 582 19.48 -10.24 12.70
CA LEU A 582 20.10 -10.70 13.95
C LEU A 582 19.35 -11.86 14.62
N CYS A 583 18.19 -12.25 14.10
CA CYS A 583 17.42 -13.40 14.59
C CYS A 583 17.46 -14.57 13.61
N THR A 584 18.67 -14.90 13.17
CA THR A 584 18.87 -16.09 12.35
C THR A 584 18.46 -17.36 13.11
N HIS A 585 18.17 -18.44 12.38
CA HIS A 585 17.92 -19.75 12.97
C HIS A 585 19.15 -20.34 13.70
N ARG A 586 20.29 -19.64 13.72
CA ARG A 586 21.52 -20.09 14.38
C ARG A 586 21.47 -19.80 15.87
N GLU A 587 21.98 -20.73 16.66
CA GLU A 587 22.01 -20.64 18.12
C GLU A 587 23.02 -19.61 18.65
N PHE A 588 23.74 -18.91 17.76
CA PHE A 588 24.74 -17.93 18.12
C PHE A 588 24.77 -16.72 17.17
N THR A 589 25.36 -15.63 17.64
CA THR A 589 25.68 -14.43 16.85
C THR A 589 27.12 -14.01 17.11
N THR A 590 27.89 -13.75 16.06
CA THR A 590 29.33 -13.48 16.20
C THR A 590 29.69 -12.00 16.04
N PHE A 591 30.41 -11.46 17.02
CA PHE A 591 31.01 -10.13 17.01
C PHE A 591 32.53 -10.25 17.08
N ALA A 592 33.22 -9.23 16.59
CA ALA A 592 34.66 -9.09 16.72
C ALA A 592 35.03 -7.82 17.47
N LEU A 593 36.18 -7.85 18.13
CA LEU A 593 36.79 -6.74 18.84
C LEU A 593 38.26 -6.65 18.45
N LEU A 594 38.76 -5.44 18.22
CA LEU A 594 40.20 -5.23 17.99
C LEU A 594 40.97 -5.30 19.31
N GLY A 595 41.96 -6.19 19.38
CA GLY A 595 42.71 -6.50 20.59
C GLY A 595 43.56 -5.34 21.12
N ASN A 596 43.96 -4.39 20.28
CA ASN A 596 44.64 -3.16 20.69
C ASN A 596 43.72 -2.19 21.46
N LEU A 597 42.41 -2.29 21.27
CA LEU A 597 41.38 -1.50 21.96
C LEU A 597 40.83 -2.25 23.20
N TRP A 598 41.27 -3.48 23.43
CA TRP A 598 40.90 -4.27 24.59
C TRP A 598 41.82 -3.98 25.78
N LYS A 599 41.25 -3.51 26.88
CA LYS A 599 41.88 -3.52 28.21
C LYS A 599 41.10 -4.51 29.07
N TYR A 600 41.77 -5.55 29.56
CA TYR A 600 41.14 -6.53 30.45
C TYR A 600 40.62 -5.81 31.71
N ASP A 601 39.31 -5.87 31.94
CA ASP A 601 38.65 -5.33 33.11
C ASP A 601 37.82 -6.43 33.77
N ALA A 602 38.22 -6.85 34.98
CA ALA A 602 37.54 -7.88 35.73
C ALA A 602 36.05 -7.53 35.98
N ARG A 603 35.73 -6.23 36.05
CA ARG A 603 34.36 -5.73 36.26
C ARG A 603 33.41 -6.05 35.11
N LEU A 604 33.94 -6.41 33.92
CA LEU A 604 33.11 -6.85 32.80
C LEU A 604 32.45 -8.20 33.10
N LEU A 605 33.17 -9.10 33.78
CA LEU A 605 32.66 -10.42 34.17
C LEU A 605 31.51 -10.25 35.18
N ASP A 606 31.74 -9.49 36.24
CA ASP A 606 30.74 -9.20 37.27
C ASP A 606 29.49 -8.52 36.65
N ALA A 607 29.69 -7.54 35.77
CA ALA A 607 28.59 -6.83 35.12
C ALA A 607 27.82 -7.70 34.09
N ALA A 608 28.44 -8.75 33.55
CA ALA A 608 27.75 -9.72 32.70
C ALA A 608 26.83 -10.62 33.54
N GLU A 609 27.34 -11.12 34.68
CA GLU A 609 26.58 -11.94 35.63
C GLU A 609 25.42 -11.17 36.26
N GLU A 610 25.62 -9.89 36.64
CA GLU A 610 24.55 -9.00 37.12
C GLU A 610 23.40 -8.83 36.09
N ARG A 611 23.71 -8.97 34.79
CA ARG A 611 22.73 -8.91 33.70
C ARG A 611 22.13 -10.28 33.34
N GLY A 612 22.50 -11.33 34.08
CA GLY A 612 22.08 -12.71 33.89
C GLY A 612 22.70 -13.37 32.66
N LEU A 613 23.86 -12.91 32.21
CA LEU A 613 24.63 -13.54 31.14
C LEU A 613 25.69 -14.45 31.75
N GLU A 614 25.70 -15.72 31.34
CA GLU A 614 26.79 -16.62 31.67
C GLU A 614 27.96 -16.37 30.70
N LEU A 615 29.19 -16.35 31.21
CA LEU A 615 30.37 -15.99 30.42
C LEU A 615 31.41 -17.12 30.42
N LEU A 616 31.94 -17.43 29.24
CA LEU A 616 33.06 -18.33 29.06
C LEU A 616 34.21 -17.62 28.34
N GLU A 617 35.34 -17.45 29.02
CA GLU A 617 36.60 -16.95 28.45
C GLU A 617 37.45 -18.11 27.94
N ILE A 618 38.01 -17.95 26.73
CA ILE A 618 38.94 -18.90 26.12
C ILE A 618 40.24 -18.18 25.82
N ARG A 619 41.32 -18.67 26.44
CA ARG A 619 42.67 -18.14 26.29
C ARG A 619 43.54 -19.09 25.47
N GLY A 620 44.56 -18.54 24.83
CA GLY A 620 45.55 -19.32 24.09
C GLY A 620 46.90 -18.60 24.00
N LYS A 621 47.86 -19.25 23.35
CA LYS A 621 49.21 -18.70 23.18
C LYS A 621 49.18 -17.44 22.30
N ASP A 622 49.95 -16.42 22.67
CA ASP A 622 50.15 -15.23 21.85
C ASP A 622 51.12 -15.57 20.70
N PRO A 623 50.67 -15.59 19.44
CA PRO A 623 51.49 -15.95 18.28
C PRO A 623 52.63 -14.95 18.02
N ARG A 624 52.60 -13.76 18.64
CA ARG A 624 53.71 -12.79 18.57
C ARG A 624 54.89 -13.21 19.44
N LEU A 625 54.68 -14.11 20.39
CA LEU A 625 55.67 -14.54 21.38
C LEU A 625 56.10 -16.01 21.18
N VAL A 626 55.55 -16.72 20.18
CA VAL A 626 55.80 -18.15 19.96
C VAL A 626 57.23 -18.46 19.51
N SER A 627 57.93 -17.52 18.87
CA SER A 627 59.33 -17.70 18.44
C SER A 627 60.37 -17.38 19.53
N MET A 628 59.95 -16.83 20.67
CA MET A 628 60.84 -16.57 21.81
C MET A 628 60.63 -17.69 22.83
N ASP A 629 61.55 -18.67 22.81
CA ASP A 629 61.56 -19.87 23.66
C ASP A 629 60.93 -19.63 25.04
N ASP A 630 59.74 -20.22 25.26
CA ASP A 630 58.98 -20.57 26.49
C ASP A 630 59.07 -19.71 27.78
N LEU A 631 59.75 -18.56 27.81
CA LEU A 631 59.98 -17.77 29.02
C LEU A 631 58.84 -16.81 29.36
N SER A 632 57.92 -16.52 28.42
CA SER A 632 56.83 -15.57 28.68
C SER A 632 55.52 -16.20 29.13
N GLY A 633 55.24 -17.48 28.79
CA GLY A 633 54.14 -18.32 29.30
C GLY A 633 52.71 -17.74 29.32
N LYS A 634 52.48 -16.51 28.86
CA LYS A 634 51.29 -15.73 29.18
C LYS A 634 50.24 -15.91 28.10
N GLU A 635 49.23 -16.71 28.40
CA GLU A 635 48.08 -16.85 27.50
C GLU A 635 47.26 -15.55 27.42
N ILE A 636 46.89 -15.18 26.20
CA ILE A 636 46.01 -14.04 25.90
C ILE A 636 44.58 -14.51 25.68
N PRO A 637 43.56 -13.68 25.99
CA PRO A 637 42.18 -14.00 25.66
C PRO A 637 42.01 -14.02 24.13
N LEU A 638 41.32 -15.02 23.61
CA LEU A 638 41.08 -15.17 22.16
C LEU A 638 39.59 -15.07 21.83
N HIS A 639 38.75 -15.66 22.67
CA HIS A 639 37.30 -15.66 22.49
C HIS A 639 36.59 -15.49 23.83
N PHE A 640 35.48 -14.77 23.81
CA PHE A 640 34.50 -14.71 24.89
C PHE A 640 33.15 -15.21 24.37
N LEU A 641 32.44 -16.02 25.14
CA LEU A 641 31.10 -16.47 24.81
C LEU A 641 30.13 -16.06 25.91
N PHE A 642 29.09 -15.32 25.54
CA PHE A 642 28.05 -14.85 26.46
C PHE A 642 26.76 -15.64 26.19
N ARG A 643 26.29 -16.43 27.15
CA ARG A 643 25.09 -17.27 27.02
C ARG A 643 23.93 -16.67 27.80
N LEU A 644 22.75 -16.69 27.17
CA LEU A 644 21.47 -16.45 27.84
C LEU A 644 20.49 -17.52 27.38
N SER A 645 20.04 -18.37 28.31
CA SER A 645 19.23 -19.56 27.99
C SER A 645 19.95 -20.47 26.98
N ASN A 646 19.40 -20.68 25.77
CA ASN A 646 19.99 -21.52 24.72
C ASN A 646 20.54 -20.72 23.52
N ARG A 647 20.93 -19.46 23.72
CA ARG A 647 21.52 -18.59 22.69
C ARG A 647 22.84 -18.02 23.19
N VAL A 648 23.79 -17.83 22.26
CA VAL A 648 25.16 -17.41 22.58
C VAL A 648 25.63 -16.24 21.73
N VAL A 649 26.22 -15.21 22.33
CA VAL A 649 27.02 -14.23 21.59
C VAL A 649 28.47 -14.65 21.65
N HIS A 650 29.06 -14.90 20.48
CA HIS A 650 30.47 -15.24 20.35
C HIS A 650 31.26 -13.97 20.02
N LEU A 651 32.13 -13.53 20.92
CA LEU A 651 33.02 -12.40 20.72
C LEU A 651 34.43 -12.91 20.40
N VAL A 652 34.94 -12.56 19.23
CA VAL A 652 36.27 -12.93 18.74
C VAL A 652 37.22 -11.74 18.90
N ILE A 653 38.39 -11.97 19.47
CA ILE A 653 39.41 -10.91 19.58
C ILE A 653 40.36 -11.01 18.39
N LEU A 654 40.47 -9.91 17.66
CA LEU A 654 41.33 -9.74 16.49
C LEU A 654 42.55 -8.91 16.87
N TYR A 655 43.71 -9.55 16.91
CA TYR A 655 44.98 -8.91 17.23
C TYR A 655 45.70 -8.42 15.98
N GLU A 656 46.22 -7.20 16.03
CA GLU A 656 47.00 -6.62 14.95
C GLU A 656 48.41 -7.24 14.90
N ARG A 657 48.88 -7.53 13.68
CA ARG A 657 50.26 -7.98 13.40
C ARG A 657 50.95 -7.08 12.37
N SER A 658 52.25 -7.29 12.19
CA SER A 658 53.10 -6.60 11.21
C SER A 658 52.53 -6.73 9.79
N GLY A 659 52.44 -5.65 9.03
CA GLY A 659 51.77 -5.66 7.71
C GLY A 659 50.28 -5.31 7.75
N ASN A 660 49.78 -4.75 8.87
CA ASN A 660 48.45 -4.15 8.99
C ASN A 660 47.27 -5.14 8.88
N TYR A 661 47.52 -6.44 9.09
CA TYR A 661 46.49 -7.48 9.11
C TYR A 661 46.07 -7.85 10.54
N LEU A 662 44.86 -8.38 10.66
CA LEU A 662 44.22 -8.81 11.88
C LEU A 662 44.22 -10.33 11.98
N TRP A 663 44.61 -10.86 13.14
CA TRP A 663 44.69 -12.29 13.41
C TRP A 663 43.74 -12.69 14.54
N HIS A 664 43.08 -13.85 14.42
CA HIS A 664 42.48 -14.54 15.56
C HIS A 664 43.06 -15.94 15.75
N GLY A 665 43.06 -16.39 17.00
CA GLY A 665 43.51 -17.72 17.35
C GLY A 665 42.46 -18.81 17.16
N PRO A 666 42.87 -20.08 17.28
CA PRO A 666 41.95 -21.22 17.32
C PRO A 666 41.31 -21.34 18.70
N LEU A 667 40.07 -21.83 18.73
CA LEU A 667 39.33 -22.11 19.94
C LEU A 667 39.68 -23.51 20.44
N ARG A 668 40.47 -23.59 21.51
CA ARG A 668 40.88 -24.86 22.14
C ARG A 668 40.38 -24.91 23.58
N LEU A 669 39.45 -25.81 23.86
CA LEU A 669 38.90 -26.01 25.21
C LEU A 669 39.88 -26.82 26.06
N LYS A 670 40.19 -26.29 27.25
CA LYS A 670 40.99 -26.99 28.26
C LYS A 670 40.17 -28.10 28.94
N PRO A 671 40.84 -29.11 29.52
CA PRO A 671 40.16 -30.11 30.36
C PRO A 671 39.34 -29.44 31.48
N GLY A 672 38.08 -29.82 31.65
CA GLY A 672 37.17 -29.28 32.68
C GLY A 672 36.20 -28.20 32.23
N MET A 673 36.35 -27.64 31.01
CA MET A 673 35.41 -26.64 30.48
C MET A 673 34.09 -27.26 29.98
N ASP A 674 32.97 -26.56 30.13
CA ASP A 674 31.65 -27.02 29.68
C ASP A 674 31.56 -27.08 28.14
N ARG A 675 31.63 -28.32 27.61
CA ARG A 675 31.51 -28.59 26.17
C ARG A 675 30.10 -28.39 25.62
N LYS A 676 29.09 -28.26 26.49
CA LYS A 676 27.69 -27.98 26.12
C LYS A 676 27.38 -26.48 26.18
N PHE A 677 28.36 -25.63 26.53
CA PHE A 677 28.15 -24.19 26.68
C PHE A 677 27.66 -23.53 25.37
N ALA A 678 28.26 -23.91 24.25
CA ALA A 678 27.91 -23.43 22.91
C ALA A 678 28.08 -24.56 21.89
N PRO A 679 27.44 -24.47 20.71
CA PRO A 679 27.68 -25.40 19.62
C PRO A 679 29.05 -25.12 18.95
N PHE A 680 30.16 -25.38 19.66
CA PHE A 680 31.52 -24.99 19.26
C PHE A 680 31.93 -25.41 17.84
N ARG A 681 31.41 -26.54 17.33
CA ARG A 681 31.68 -27.01 15.96
C ARG A 681 30.99 -26.20 14.86
N LYS A 682 29.93 -25.45 15.21
CA LYS A 682 29.15 -24.63 14.29
C LYS A 682 29.59 -23.17 14.28
N LEU A 683 30.39 -22.72 15.25
CA LEU A 683 30.86 -21.33 15.32
C LEU A 683 31.66 -20.98 14.06
N ASP A 684 31.42 -19.77 13.55
CA ASP A 684 32.10 -19.27 12.34
C ASP A 684 33.62 -19.12 12.57
N PHE A 685 34.01 -18.79 13.81
CA PHE A 685 35.41 -18.57 14.19
C PHE A 685 35.87 -19.61 15.22
N GLY A 686 37.15 -19.98 15.17
CA GLY A 686 37.80 -20.83 16.17
C GLY A 686 38.13 -22.25 15.72
N ARG A 687 37.65 -22.73 14.57
CA ARG A 687 38.05 -24.05 14.04
C ARG A 687 39.55 -24.10 13.68
N TYR A 688 40.08 -22.98 13.18
CA TYR A 688 41.47 -22.75 12.82
C TYR A 688 41.82 -21.29 13.13
N ALA A 689 43.12 -20.98 13.19
CA ALA A 689 43.59 -19.60 13.21
C ALA A 689 43.40 -18.98 11.82
N GLY A 690 43.07 -17.68 11.78
CA GLY A 690 42.78 -16.95 10.53
C GLY A 690 43.36 -15.55 10.56
N SER A 691 43.64 -15.01 9.37
CA SER A 691 44.15 -13.65 9.16
C SER A 691 43.30 -12.90 8.14
N TYR A 692 43.09 -11.60 8.38
CA TYR A 692 42.18 -10.73 7.64
C TYR A 692 42.82 -9.37 7.39
N ASP A 693 42.48 -8.73 6.28
CA ASP A 693 42.80 -7.32 6.09
C ASP A 693 41.99 -6.47 7.10
N ARG A 694 42.52 -5.34 7.55
CA ARG A 694 41.82 -4.45 8.48
C ARG A 694 40.56 -3.86 7.81
N PRO A 695 39.33 -4.20 8.24
CA PRO A 695 38.13 -3.73 7.58
C PRO A 695 37.81 -2.28 7.99
N GLN A 696 37.35 -1.48 7.04
CA GLN A 696 36.66 -0.23 7.36
C GLN A 696 35.28 -0.54 7.94
N LEU A 697 34.91 0.08 9.05
CA LEU A 697 33.65 -0.17 9.75
C LEU A 697 32.61 0.91 9.42
N LEU A 698 31.37 0.49 9.22
CA LEU A 698 30.19 1.33 9.01
C LEU A 698 29.23 1.12 10.18
N LEU A 699 28.74 2.21 10.80
CA LEU A 699 27.66 2.14 11.78
C LEU A 699 26.32 2.10 11.05
N THR A 700 25.48 1.12 11.37
CA THR A 700 24.15 0.94 10.78
C THR A 700 23.16 0.44 11.83
N THR A 701 21.86 0.53 11.57
CA THR A 701 20.81 0.04 12.46
C THR A 701 20.24 -1.27 11.89
N LEU A 702 20.47 -2.40 12.57
CA LEU A 702 19.94 -3.72 12.20
C LEU A 702 18.89 -4.15 13.22
N ASP A 703 17.68 -4.46 12.77
CA ASP A 703 16.55 -4.86 13.62
C ASP A 703 16.24 -3.88 14.76
N GLY A 704 16.53 -2.58 14.56
CA GLY A 704 16.37 -1.53 15.58
C GLY A 704 17.47 -1.49 16.65
N LEU A 705 18.63 -2.10 16.39
CA LEU A 705 19.84 -2.02 17.20
C LEU A 705 20.97 -1.39 16.39
N ASP A 706 21.68 -0.43 16.98
CA ASP A 706 22.84 0.19 16.33
C ASP A 706 24.06 -0.73 16.43
N VAL A 707 24.57 -1.14 15.27
CA VAL A 707 25.63 -2.13 15.12
C VAL A 707 26.65 -1.65 14.09
N ARG A 708 27.94 -1.87 14.37
CA ARG A 708 29.00 -1.64 13.39
C ARG A 708 29.21 -2.89 12.54
N ILE A 709 29.34 -2.73 11.23
CA ILE A 709 29.60 -3.82 10.27
C ILE A 709 30.79 -3.47 9.37
N PRO A 710 31.48 -4.44 8.76
CA PRO A 710 32.44 -4.17 7.70
C PRO A 710 31.77 -3.48 6.50
N ARG A 711 32.36 -2.38 6.00
CA ARG A 711 31.84 -1.59 4.87
C ARG A 711 31.73 -2.42 3.58
N ASN A 712 32.69 -3.31 3.34
CA ASN A 712 32.67 -4.27 2.24
C ASN A 712 32.47 -5.69 2.79
N PHE A 713 31.24 -5.99 3.23
CA PHE A 713 30.92 -7.29 3.81
C PHE A 713 31.05 -8.45 2.81
N SER A 714 30.83 -8.24 1.51
CA SER A 714 31.04 -9.27 0.47
C SER A 714 32.50 -9.69 0.36
N GLN A 715 33.41 -8.71 0.38
CA GLN A 715 34.85 -9.00 0.44
C GLN A 715 35.23 -9.70 1.74
N PHE A 716 34.73 -9.22 2.88
CA PHE A 716 35.01 -9.84 4.18
C PHE A 716 34.53 -11.30 4.26
N LEU A 717 33.35 -11.62 3.70
CA LEU A 717 32.83 -12.99 3.62
C LEU A 717 33.67 -13.89 2.71
N SER A 718 34.13 -13.36 1.57
CA SER A 718 35.05 -14.06 0.68
C SER A 718 36.38 -14.37 1.39
N GLU A 719 36.96 -13.37 2.05
CA GLU A 719 38.19 -13.52 2.84
C GLU A 719 38.01 -14.54 3.96
N HIS A 720 36.89 -14.51 4.69
CA HIS A 720 36.62 -15.47 5.76
C HIS A 720 36.64 -16.93 5.28
N SER A 721 36.13 -17.22 4.08
CA SER A 721 36.13 -18.57 3.52
C SER A 721 37.53 -19.11 3.23
N GLN A 722 38.48 -18.22 2.95
CA GLN A 722 39.87 -18.53 2.58
C GLN A 722 40.88 -18.22 3.70
N ALA A 723 40.44 -17.58 4.79
CA ALA A 723 41.28 -17.10 5.87
C ALA A 723 41.94 -18.27 6.61
N ARG A 724 43.14 -18.64 6.18
CA ARG A 724 43.98 -19.61 6.85
C ARG A 724 45.25 -18.91 7.28
N PHE A 725 45.47 -18.86 8.59
CA PHE A 725 46.77 -18.45 9.10
C PHE A 725 47.74 -19.62 8.90
N LEU A 726 48.71 -19.45 8.00
CA LEU A 726 49.80 -20.40 7.77
C LEU A 726 50.98 -20.00 8.67
N GLU A 727 51.19 -20.80 9.72
CA GLU A 727 52.36 -20.67 10.58
C GLU A 727 53.50 -21.51 10.01
N TYR A 728 54.56 -20.85 9.53
CA TYR A 728 55.78 -21.54 9.12
C TYR A 728 56.85 -21.37 10.21
N VAL A 729 57.13 -22.45 10.93
CA VAL A 729 58.21 -22.48 11.93
C VAL A 729 59.51 -22.79 11.19
N PHE A 730 60.46 -21.84 11.17
CA PHE A 730 61.77 -22.11 10.60
C PHE A 730 62.46 -23.24 11.38
N PRO A 731 62.99 -24.26 10.70
CA PRO A 731 63.85 -25.23 11.36
C PRO A 731 65.08 -24.51 11.94
N ARG A 732 65.54 -24.96 13.11
CA ARG A 732 66.78 -24.43 13.70
C ARG A 732 67.92 -24.54 12.69
N PHE A 733 68.62 -23.44 12.44
CA PHE A 733 69.75 -23.39 11.51
C PHE A 733 71.03 -22.99 12.24
N SER A 734 72.17 -23.47 11.73
CA SER A 734 73.50 -23.07 12.17
C SER A 734 74.03 -21.94 11.29
N LEU A 735 74.86 -21.05 11.84
CA LEU A 735 75.46 -19.94 11.11
C LEU A 735 76.83 -20.31 10.54
N CYS A 736 76.99 -20.17 9.23
CA CYS A 736 78.23 -20.34 8.48
C CYS A 736 78.77 -18.98 8.01
N TRP A 737 80.09 -18.88 7.82
CA TRP A 737 80.71 -17.70 7.24
C TRP A 737 80.57 -17.72 5.71
N THR A 738 80.21 -16.58 5.13
CA THR A 738 80.27 -16.32 3.68
C THR A 738 80.82 -14.93 3.43
N GLU A 739 81.23 -14.65 2.19
CA GLU A 739 81.71 -13.34 1.76
C GLU A 739 80.64 -12.68 0.88
N LEU A 740 80.22 -11.47 1.22
CA LEU A 740 79.26 -10.67 0.47
C LEU A 740 79.88 -9.30 0.21
N MET A 741 80.20 -9.01 -1.06
CA MET A 741 80.89 -7.78 -1.46
C MET A 741 82.15 -7.52 -0.62
N GLU A 742 83.03 -8.52 -0.51
CA GLU A 742 84.30 -8.47 0.25
C GLU A 742 84.14 -8.37 1.78
N LEU A 743 82.89 -8.40 2.29
CA LEU A 743 82.60 -8.44 3.73
C LEU A 743 82.28 -9.86 4.18
N ARG A 744 82.95 -10.32 5.25
CA ARG A 744 82.60 -11.59 5.89
C ARG A 744 81.34 -11.44 6.72
N VAL A 745 80.31 -12.19 6.35
CA VAL A 745 79.01 -12.21 7.03
C VAL A 745 78.64 -13.62 7.47
N ARG A 746 77.89 -13.74 8.57
CA ARG A 746 77.31 -15.01 9.03
C ARG A 746 75.94 -15.20 8.36
N VAL A 747 75.76 -16.31 7.65
CA VAL A 747 74.48 -16.69 7.02
C VAL A 747 74.06 -18.10 7.46
N PRO A 748 72.77 -18.47 7.38
CA PRO A 748 72.34 -19.85 7.62
C PRO A 748 73.12 -20.82 6.73
N CYS A 749 73.70 -21.88 7.28
CA CYS A 749 74.50 -22.85 6.51
C CYS A 749 73.68 -23.51 5.37
N GLN A 750 72.38 -23.70 5.57
CA GLN A 750 71.43 -24.14 4.55
C GLN A 750 70.76 -22.92 3.89
N THR A 751 71.57 -22.00 3.37
CA THR A 751 71.09 -20.69 2.89
C THR A 751 70.01 -20.85 1.83
N LEU A 752 70.18 -21.79 0.91
CA LEU A 752 69.25 -21.99 -0.20
C LEU A 752 67.88 -22.49 0.25
N ASP A 753 67.82 -23.40 1.22
CA ASP A 753 66.54 -23.90 1.75
C ASP A 753 65.83 -22.82 2.55
N TYR A 754 66.60 -22.00 3.29
CA TYR A 754 66.08 -20.85 4.01
C TYR A 754 65.54 -19.77 3.05
N VAL A 755 66.27 -19.48 1.98
CA VAL A 755 65.87 -18.52 0.94
C VAL A 755 64.65 -19.04 0.18
N LYS A 756 64.62 -20.30 -0.24
CA LYS A 756 63.44 -20.90 -0.90
C LYS A 756 62.21 -20.95 0.00
N ALA A 757 62.39 -21.14 1.31
CA ALA A 757 61.29 -21.09 2.28
C ALA A 757 60.72 -19.67 2.44
N ASN A 758 61.56 -18.64 2.40
CA ASN A 758 61.12 -17.24 2.52
C ASN A 758 60.59 -16.65 1.20
N TYR A 759 61.23 -16.98 0.09
CA TYR A 759 61.05 -16.29 -1.20
C TYR A 759 60.50 -17.20 -2.31
N GLY A 760 60.16 -18.45 -1.98
CA GLY A 760 59.66 -19.45 -2.93
C GLY A 760 60.75 -20.06 -3.81
N SER A 761 60.35 -21.01 -4.68
CA SER A 761 61.28 -21.62 -5.65
C SER A 761 61.86 -20.62 -6.64
N ASP A 762 61.13 -19.53 -6.91
CA ASP A 762 61.40 -18.53 -7.93
C ASP A 762 62.01 -17.24 -7.33
N TRP A 763 62.67 -17.37 -6.17
CA TRP A 763 63.28 -16.26 -5.41
C TRP A 763 64.29 -15.43 -6.22
N ASN A 764 64.80 -15.97 -7.32
CA ASN A 764 65.72 -15.30 -8.23
C ASN A 764 65.03 -14.33 -9.22
N VAL A 765 63.69 -14.22 -9.19
CA VAL A 765 62.92 -13.28 -10.00
C VAL A 765 62.49 -12.06 -9.16
N PRO A 766 62.87 -10.82 -9.52
CA PRO A 766 62.50 -9.63 -8.77
C PRO A 766 60.98 -9.39 -8.78
N VAL A 767 60.35 -9.41 -7.60
CA VAL A 767 58.93 -9.12 -7.42
C VAL A 767 58.70 -7.61 -7.45
N LYS A 768 57.99 -7.10 -8.47
CA LYS A 768 57.72 -5.65 -8.65
C LYS A 768 56.48 -5.15 -7.89
N ALA A 769 55.56 -6.04 -7.53
CA ALA A 769 54.36 -5.75 -6.74
C ALA A 769 54.09 -6.95 -5.81
N TRP A 770 53.92 -6.68 -4.51
CA TRP A 770 53.80 -7.71 -3.47
C TRP A 770 52.34 -7.91 -3.05
N ASP A 771 51.86 -9.15 -3.04
CA ASP A 771 50.55 -9.53 -2.49
C ASP A 771 50.73 -10.63 -1.45
N TRP A 772 50.42 -10.33 -0.18
CA TRP A 772 50.55 -11.28 0.93
C TRP A 772 49.70 -12.56 0.76
N LYS A 773 48.67 -12.53 -0.09
CA LYS A 773 47.76 -13.66 -0.34
C LYS A 773 48.32 -14.67 -1.35
N SER A 774 49.13 -14.23 -2.31
CA SER A 774 49.62 -15.06 -3.42
C SER A 774 51.14 -15.12 -3.55
N SER A 775 51.85 -14.14 -3.02
CA SER A 775 53.31 -14.14 -3.04
C SER A 775 53.86 -14.96 -1.87
N PRO A 776 55.00 -15.65 -2.05
CA PRO A 776 55.78 -16.19 -0.93
C PRO A 776 56.04 -15.08 0.13
N PRO A 777 56.29 -15.43 1.40
CA PRO A 777 56.41 -14.45 2.49
C PRO A 777 57.63 -13.53 2.32
N ASN A 778 57.50 -12.51 1.47
CA ASN A 778 58.57 -11.56 1.19
C ASN A 778 58.57 -10.49 2.28
N VAL A 779 59.56 -10.58 3.15
CA VAL A 779 59.95 -9.63 4.21
C VAL A 779 59.74 -8.16 3.79
N GLN A 780 59.11 -7.36 4.65
CA GLN A 780 59.26 -5.89 4.69
C GLN A 780 59.71 -5.42 6.07
N GLU A 781 60.47 -4.32 6.03
CA GLU A 781 61.35 -3.71 7.03
C GLU A 781 61.60 -4.47 8.34
N ASN A 782 62.85 -4.91 8.46
CA ASN A 782 63.44 -5.40 9.68
C ASN A 782 63.38 -4.31 10.76
N GLY A 783 62.93 -4.69 11.95
CA GLY A 783 62.91 -3.82 13.11
C GLY A 783 64.27 -3.18 13.34
N VAL A 784 64.26 -1.89 13.67
CA VAL A 784 65.42 -1.21 14.24
C VAL A 784 65.80 -1.99 15.51
N TRP A 785 66.98 -2.63 15.50
CA TRP A 785 67.55 -3.18 16.73
C TRP A 785 67.61 -2.07 17.77
N PRO A 786 67.24 -2.32 19.03
CA PRO A 786 67.50 -1.37 20.10
C PRO A 786 68.97 -0.97 20.03
N VAL A 787 69.29 0.33 20.15
CA VAL A 787 70.68 0.85 20.04
C VAL A 787 71.67 0.10 20.94
N ARG A 788 71.18 -0.54 22.00
CA ARG A 788 71.93 -1.32 22.98
C ARG A 788 72.42 -2.68 22.46
N GLU A 789 71.81 -3.17 21.39
CA GLU A 789 72.08 -4.48 20.78
C GLU A 789 72.92 -4.35 19.50
N TRP A 790 73.23 -3.12 19.06
CA TRP A 790 73.98 -2.87 17.83
C TRP A 790 75.39 -3.46 17.87
N ASP A 791 76.03 -3.45 19.03
CA ASP A 791 77.40 -3.92 19.23
C ASP A 791 77.53 -5.46 19.18
N GLU A 792 76.41 -6.19 19.28
CA GLU A 792 76.38 -7.65 19.15
C GLU A 792 76.10 -8.09 17.71
N VAL A 793 75.35 -7.28 16.95
CA VAL A 793 74.90 -7.61 15.59
C VAL A 793 75.85 -7.06 14.52
N ILE A 794 76.49 -5.91 14.78
CA ILE A 794 77.52 -5.32 13.92
C ILE A 794 78.86 -5.46 14.65
N GLN A 795 79.56 -6.56 14.39
CA GLN A 795 80.97 -6.70 14.75
C GLN A 795 81.80 -6.59 13.48
N VAL A 796 82.48 -5.45 13.33
CA VAL A 796 83.50 -5.27 12.29
C VAL A 796 84.81 -5.80 12.86
N TYR A 797 85.38 -6.83 12.23
CA TYR A 797 86.76 -7.26 12.44
C TYR A 797 87.64 -6.71 11.32
#